data_AF-A0A7Z9XRI8-F1
#
_entry.id   AF-A0A7Z9XRI8-F1
#
_cell.length_a   1.000
_cell.length_b   1.000
_cell.length_c   1.000
_cell.angle_alpha   90.00
_cell.angle_beta   90.00
_cell.angle_gamma   90.00
#
_symmetry.space_group_name_H-M   'P 1'
#
loop_
_entity.id
_entity.type
_entity.pdbx_description
1 polymer ?
#
loop_
_entity_poly.entity_id
_entity_poly.type
_entity_poly.pdbx_seq_one_letter_code
_entity_poly.pdbx_strand_id
1 'polypeptide(L)'
;MRNSVMKNKILISLLLPVALLPGLSWSHCSTDVHGVAQLTSPPSGGECQAPVQINATAGAAVPVGQTIKLVAPNIAFKPGFKVLTGGQLHAGANYADVARLLTQATFGPTQESIDRVMELGGAEAWLNEQFAMPLRRQLPLVRTLSEKMCALPYPASDAPEYTDTDNTFGRRQIWWEQVLDGDDQLRQRVAFSLSQILVVSDIGNLNNFQLGMTDYWDTLLAHAFGNYRDLLKAVTLHPMMGEWLSSIRNRKEDPANNIHPDENYAREILQLFSIGLHQLNMDGTLKKDANGLPIPTYGQAEVKDFARVFTGLIYYYDNPDFRDEWEWRGPWSGAITTHPMVPLEENHDTEAKTLLDGQVIPAGGSTLSDIDAALDIIFNHPNVPPFVSKQLIQRMVTSNPSPAYVERVAQVFADNGNGERGDLEAVIKAILLDPEARHAHPASGNFGKLREPLLRFSHLWRAFGLPKKTRSGSLGEQSSCGQGNYEVYWIWWLDSFLRETGQDILGAPSVFNFYQPGFSPSGPVASAGLVAPEFQIASESWLTGIASSMNWQIQASLWVDDIDEYEWSILDLRDEAPWGASPEYLLKRFNLLLLNGQMTAAEYKALETHLNRVKNDSDAKNADVVRDAILLLVNSPNYLIQK
;
A
#
# COMPACT_ATOMS: atom_id res chain seq x y z
N MET A 1 7.68 50.30 -30.70
CA MET A 1 8.11 49.16 -31.55
C MET A 1 9.52 48.73 -31.16
N ARG A 2 9.66 47.57 -30.51
CA ARG A 2 10.68 46.52 -30.72
C ARG A 2 10.70 45.59 -29.50
N ASN A 3 10.25 44.36 -29.74
CA ASN A 3 10.25 43.23 -28.81
C ASN A 3 11.68 42.84 -28.43
N SER A 4 11.94 42.56 -27.15
CA SER A 4 13.07 41.75 -26.73
C SER A 4 12.56 40.34 -26.40
N VAL A 5 13.12 39.34 -27.09
CA VAL A 5 12.91 37.91 -26.81
C VAL A 5 14.11 37.46 -25.98
N MET A 6 13.88 37.06 -24.73
CA MET A 6 14.87 36.36 -23.91
C MET A 6 15.07 34.95 -24.48
N LYS A 7 16.30 34.62 -24.88
CA LYS A 7 16.71 33.25 -25.22
C LYS A 7 17.25 32.57 -23.97
N ASN A 8 16.56 31.54 -23.48
CA ASN A 8 17.08 30.64 -22.45
C ASN A 8 18.30 29.88 -23.00
N LYS A 9 19.44 29.95 -22.31
CA LYS A 9 20.63 29.11 -22.55
C LYS A 9 20.63 27.98 -21.53
N ILE A 10 20.77 26.75 -21.99
CA ILE A 10 21.03 25.57 -21.15
C ILE A 10 22.53 25.29 -21.24
N LEU A 11 23.23 25.28 -20.09
CA LEU A 11 24.60 24.80 -19.96
C LEU A 11 24.55 23.35 -19.49
N ILE A 12 25.26 22.45 -20.17
CA ILE A 12 25.49 21.08 -19.70
C ILE A 12 26.99 20.96 -19.48
N SER A 13 27.41 20.77 -18.23
CA SER A 13 28.79 20.51 -17.84
C SER A 13 28.95 19.01 -17.59
N LEU A 14 29.83 18.34 -18.34
CA LEU A 14 30.28 16.98 -18.06
C LEU A 14 31.59 17.05 -17.25
N LEU A 15 31.63 16.42 -16.08
CA LEU A 15 32.84 16.20 -15.29
C LEU A 15 33.14 14.69 -15.27
N LEU A 16 34.38 14.33 -15.59
CA LEU A 16 34.94 12.98 -15.47
C LEU A 16 36.03 12.99 -14.39
N PRO A 17 36.21 11.92 -13.59
CA PRO A 17 37.30 11.85 -12.61
C PRO A 17 38.64 11.48 -13.27
N VAL A 18 39.72 12.17 -12.89
CA VAL A 18 41.09 11.96 -13.38
C VAL A 18 41.88 11.11 -12.38
N ALA A 19 42.50 10.03 -12.85
CA ALA A 19 43.61 9.37 -12.18
C ALA A 19 44.95 10.01 -12.65
N LEU A 20 45.80 10.39 -11.69
CA LEU A 20 47.07 11.11 -11.87
C LEU A 20 48.19 10.26 -12.49
N LEU A 21 48.91 10.82 -13.47
CA LEU A 21 50.37 10.69 -13.64
C LEU A 21 50.95 11.99 -14.25
N PRO A 22 52.20 12.40 -13.94
CA PRO A 22 52.65 13.80 -14.08
C PRO A 22 53.36 14.11 -15.40
N GLY A 23 53.17 15.35 -15.85
CA GLY A 23 54.06 16.02 -16.81
C GLY A 23 53.43 16.22 -18.18
N LEU A 24 53.01 17.47 -18.45
CA LEU A 24 53.22 18.25 -19.70
C LEU A 24 52.36 19.52 -19.65
N SER A 25 52.93 20.64 -20.09
CA SER A 25 52.40 22.01 -19.98
C SER A 25 51.47 22.39 -21.14
N TRP A 26 50.56 23.32 -20.88
CA TRP A 26 49.49 23.79 -21.78
C TRP A 26 49.85 25.03 -22.61
N SER A 27 49.26 25.15 -23.82
CA SER A 27 49.08 26.43 -24.52
C SER A 27 47.84 26.48 -25.42
N HIS A 28 46.86 27.33 -25.01
CA HIS A 28 45.92 28.16 -25.78
C HIS A 28 45.09 27.58 -26.95
N CYS A 29 43.76 27.59 -26.80
CA CYS A 29 42.79 27.61 -27.92
C CYS A 29 42.02 28.93 -27.92
N SER A 30 42.04 29.62 -29.06
CA SER A 30 41.43 30.93 -29.31
C SER A 30 40.02 30.77 -29.88
N THR A 31 39.10 31.67 -29.52
CA THR A 31 37.76 31.80 -30.09
C THR A 31 37.78 32.70 -31.31
N ASP A 32 37.38 32.20 -32.49
CA ASP A 32 36.84 33.06 -33.54
C ASP A 32 35.77 32.35 -34.38
N VAL A 33 34.70 33.11 -34.64
CA VAL A 33 33.49 32.73 -35.38
C VAL A 33 33.67 33.14 -36.84
N HIS A 34 33.37 32.24 -37.79
CA HIS A 34 32.74 32.47 -39.11
C HIS A 34 33.18 31.40 -40.12
N GLY A 35 32.21 30.80 -40.82
CA GLY A 35 32.45 30.11 -42.10
C GLY A 35 32.34 28.58 -42.06
N VAL A 36 31.55 28.04 -42.99
CA VAL A 36 31.35 26.62 -43.26
C VAL A 36 32.69 25.95 -43.62
N ALA A 37 33.09 24.92 -42.88
CA ALA A 37 34.19 24.03 -43.25
C ALA A 37 33.75 22.56 -43.10
N GLN A 38 33.74 21.83 -44.22
CA GLN A 38 33.69 20.37 -44.23
C GLN A 38 35.03 19.84 -43.68
N LEU A 39 34.98 18.93 -42.70
CA LEU A 39 36.16 18.21 -42.19
C LEU A 39 36.09 16.74 -42.60
N THR A 40 37.03 16.34 -43.44
CA THR A 40 37.40 14.96 -43.79
C THR A 40 38.31 14.38 -42.69
N SER A 41 37.85 13.31 -42.00
CA SER A 41 38.57 12.37 -41.10
C SER A 41 39.46 12.92 -39.94
N PRO A 42 39.40 12.35 -38.71
CA PRO A 42 40.15 12.90 -37.57
C PRO A 42 41.57 12.29 -37.42
N PRO A 43 42.56 13.05 -36.92
CA PRO A 43 43.71 12.47 -36.23
C PRO A 43 43.38 12.19 -34.76
N SER A 44 44.03 11.17 -34.22
CA SER A 44 43.84 10.58 -32.89
C SER A 44 44.28 11.49 -31.73
N GLY A 45 43.42 11.61 -30.71
CA GLY A 45 43.80 11.96 -29.34
C GLY A 45 43.91 13.47 -29.05
N GLY A 46 42.83 14.07 -28.56
CA GLY A 46 42.83 15.40 -27.94
C GLY A 46 41.41 15.81 -27.51
N GLU A 47 41.24 16.27 -26.27
CA GLU A 47 39.99 16.85 -25.78
C GLU A 47 39.76 18.26 -26.38
N CYS A 48 38.57 18.49 -26.92
CA CYS A 48 38.05 19.81 -27.22
C CYS A 48 36.73 20.00 -26.48
N GLN A 49 36.67 20.93 -25.53
CA GLN A 49 35.40 21.43 -25.02
C GLN A 49 34.78 22.33 -26.08
N ALA A 50 33.87 21.79 -26.89
CA ALA A 50 32.98 22.58 -27.72
C ALA A 50 31.55 22.42 -27.17
N PRO A 51 30.80 23.52 -26.93
CA PRO A 51 29.41 23.42 -26.52
C PRO A 51 28.59 22.80 -27.66
N VAL A 52 27.92 21.67 -27.40
CA VAL A 52 26.94 21.09 -28.32
C VAL A 52 25.69 21.98 -28.29
N GLN A 53 25.46 22.74 -29.35
CA GLN A 53 24.20 23.46 -29.55
C GLN A 53 23.13 22.52 -30.12
N ILE A 54 22.09 22.24 -29.34
CA ILE A 54 20.86 21.64 -29.86
C ILE A 54 19.93 22.80 -30.24
N ASN A 55 19.86 23.12 -31.52
CA ASN A 55 18.88 24.08 -32.04
C ASN A 55 17.57 23.34 -32.34
N ALA A 56 16.62 23.37 -31.41
CA ALA A 56 15.23 23.08 -31.72
C ALA A 56 14.55 24.36 -32.21
N THR A 57 14.24 24.45 -33.50
CA THR A 57 13.36 25.51 -34.04
C THR A 57 11.96 25.33 -33.46
N ALA A 58 11.49 26.32 -32.70
CA ALA A 58 10.11 26.36 -32.21
C ALA A 58 9.15 26.36 -33.41
N GLY A 59 8.26 25.35 -33.48
CA GLY A 59 7.10 25.37 -34.38
C GLY A 59 6.87 24.17 -35.30
N ALA A 60 7.66 23.09 -35.25
CA ALA A 60 7.36 21.90 -36.05
C ALA A 60 6.94 20.71 -35.15
N ALA A 61 5.71 20.22 -35.35
CA ALA A 61 5.27 18.95 -34.79
C ALA A 61 6.14 17.82 -35.37
N VAL A 62 6.80 17.06 -34.51
CA VAL A 62 7.50 15.83 -34.91
C VAL A 62 6.47 14.70 -34.91
N PRO A 63 6.25 13.99 -36.04
CA PRO A 63 5.32 12.86 -36.07
C PRO A 63 5.79 11.71 -35.17
N VAL A 64 4.84 11.07 -34.49
CA VAL A 64 5.09 9.89 -33.64
C VAL A 64 5.67 8.76 -34.50
N GLY A 65 6.80 8.18 -34.06
CA GLY A 65 7.37 6.96 -34.64
C GLY A 65 8.72 7.08 -35.38
N GLN A 66 9.43 8.21 -35.32
CA GLN A 66 10.81 8.27 -35.85
C GLN A 66 11.89 8.13 -34.76
N THR A 67 12.87 7.26 -35.01
CA THR A 67 14.11 7.15 -34.26
C THR A 67 14.97 8.39 -34.52
N ILE A 68 15.20 9.20 -33.49
CA ILE A 68 16.17 10.30 -33.56
C ILE A 68 17.58 9.68 -33.46
N LYS A 69 18.31 9.61 -34.58
CA LYS A 69 19.73 9.27 -34.57
C LYS A 69 20.54 10.47 -34.08
N LEU A 70 20.99 10.43 -32.83
CA LEU A 70 22.07 11.29 -32.36
C LEU A 70 23.39 10.77 -32.96
N VAL A 71 23.89 11.45 -33.98
CA VAL A 71 25.23 11.17 -34.52
C VAL A 71 26.25 11.96 -33.69
N ALA A 72 26.70 11.37 -32.59
CA ALA A 72 27.94 11.79 -31.93
C ALA A 72 29.04 10.80 -32.33
N PRO A 73 30.17 11.24 -32.89
CA PRO A 73 31.27 10.32 -33.17
C PRO A 73 31.89 9.91 -31.82
N ASN A 74 31.77 8.62 -31.49
CA ASN A 74 32.47 7.92 -30.41
C ASN A 74 31.99 8.14 -28.95
N ILE A 75 30.70 7.96 -28.68
CA ILE A 75 30.23 7.58 -27.33
C ILE A 75 29.51 6.24 -27.44
N ALA A 76 30.13 5.18 -26.92
CA ALA A 76 29.45 3.90 -26.73
C ALA A 76 28.64 3.97 -25.43
N PHE A 77 27.31 3.99 -25.53
CA PHE A 77 26.44 3.84 -24.37
C PHE A 77 26.40 2.36 -23.96
N LYS A 78 26.54 2.06 -22.66
CA LYS A 78 26.23 0.73 -22.13
C LYS A 78 24.75 0.41 -22.38
N PRO A 79 24.38 -0.86 -22.64
CA PRO A 79 22.97 -1.27 -22.64
C PRO A 79 22.36 -0.95 -21.26
N GLY A 80 21.24 -0.22 -21.24
CA GLY A 80 20.53 0.16 -20.00
C GLY A 80 20.46 1.66 -19.69
N PHE A 81 21.16 2.53 -20.44
CA PHE A 81 21.04 3.97 -20.23
C PHE A 81 19.81 4.55 -20.96
N LYS A 82 18.77 4.94 -20.22
CA LYS A 82 17.73 5.84 -20.75
C LYS A 82 18.24 7.28 -20.65
N VAL A 83 18.41 7.93 -21.80
CA VAL A 83 18.61 9.39 -21.85
C VAL A 83 17.27 10.03 -21.46
N LEU A 84 17.18 10.56 -20.24
CA LEU A 84 16.12 11.50 -19.87
C LEU A 84 16.36 12.79 -20.64
N THR A 85 15.83 12.89 -21.86
CA THR A 85 15.78 14.17 -22.56
C THR A 85 14.90 15.10 -21.74
N GLY A 86 15.49 16.11 -21.11
CA GLY A 86 14.79 17.19 -20.38
C GLY A 86 13.94 18.07 -21.30
N GLY A 87 12.95 17.47 -21.96
CA GLY A 87 12.30 18.02 -23.14
C GLY A 87 10.93 17.43 -23.45
N GLN A 88 10.13 17.10 -22.44
CA GLN A 88 8.67 17.32 -22.46
C GLN A 88 8.20 17.64 -21.03
N LEU A 89 8.66 18.79 -20.53
CA LEU A 89 7.97 19.51 -19.47
C LEU A 89 6.70 20.13 -20.09
N HIS A 90 5.67 19.30 -20.26
CA HIS A 90 4.32 19.77 -20.53
C HIS A 90 3.76 20.36 -19.23
N ALA A 91 3.86 21.67 -19.11
CA ALA A 91 2.97 22.40 -18.22
C ALA A 91 1.54 22.23 -18.76
N GLY A 92 0.72 21.40 -18.09
CA GLY A 92 -0.73 21.41 -18.31
C GLY A 92 -1.51 20.10 -18.11
N ALA A 93 -0.91 18.92 -18.30
CA ALA A 93 -1.60 17.62 -18.10
C ALA A 93 -0.62 16.44 -17.93
N ASN A 94 -0.56 15.70 -16.81
CA ASN A 94 -0.19 16.19 -15.47
C ASN A 94 0.55 15.07 -14.70
N TYR A 95 1.89 15.01 -14.79
CA TYR A 95 2.72 14.05 -14.02
C TYR A 95 2.38 14.05 -12.51
N ALA A 96 2.00 15.20 -11.96
CA ALA A 96 1.56 15.33 -10.57
C ALA A 96 0.25 14.57 -10.29
N ASP A 97 -0.70 14.55 -11.23
CA ASP A 97 -1.94 13.79 -11.10
C ASP A 97 -1.70 12.29 -11.16
N VAL A 98 -0.71 11.86 -11.97
CA VAL A 98 -0.26 10.47 -12.02
C VAL A 98 0.42 10.07 -10.71
N ALA A 99 1.34 10.89 -10.19
CA ALA A 99 1.98 10.63 -8.90
C ALA A 99 0.95 10.54 -7.76
N ARG A 100 -0.09 11.38 -7.81
CA ARG A 100 -1.23 11.33 -6.87
C ARG A 100 -2.09 10.08 -7.05
N LEU A 101 -2.39 9.66 -8.29
CA LEU A 101 -3.06 8.37 -8.55
C LEU A 101 -2.29 7.25 -7.86
N LEU A 102 -0.99 7.17 -8.14
CA LEU A 102 -0.14 6.12 -7.62
C LEU A 102 -0.02 6.21 -6.09
N THR A 103 0.06 7.40 -5.50
CA THR A 103 0.02 7.55 -4.04
C THR A 103 -1.26 6.98 -3.41
N GLN A 104 -2.40 7.07 -4.10
CA GLN A 104 -3.68 6.52 -3.61
C GLN A 104 -3.83 5.03 -3.94
N ALA A 105 -3.28 4.59 -5.07
CA ALA A 105 -3.48 3.27 -5.67
C ALA A 105 -2.32 2.28 -5.45
N THR A 106 -1.18 2.70 -4.91
CA THR A 106 -0.01 1.86 -4.62
C THR A 106 0.53 2.15 -3.21
N PHE A 107 1.65 1.51 -2.85
CA PHE A 107 2.39 1.81 -1.63
C PHE A 107 3.39 2.98 -1.80
N GLY A 108 3.23 3.78 -2.85
CA GLY A 108 4.05 4.94 -3.16
C GLY A 108 4.51 4.92 -4.62
N PRO A 109 4.50 6.08 -5.31
CA PRO A 109 5.01 6.18 -6.67
C PRO A 109 6.51 5.93 -6.73
N THR A 110 6.93 5.28 -7.82
CA THR A 110 8.30 5.24 -8.32
C THR A 110 8.36 6.06 -9.61
N GLN A 111 9.56 6.46 -10.04
CA GLN A 111 9.69 7.11 -11.36
C GLN A 111 9.15 6.20 -12.48
N GLU A 112 9.46 4.90 -12.41
CA GLU A 112 9.06 3.90 -13.41
C GLU A 112 7.54 3.72 -13.47
N SER A 113 6.85 3.70 -12.33
CA SER A 113 5.38 3.59 -12.31
C SER A 113 4.70 4.86 -12.82
N ILE A 114 5.26 6.05 -12.54
CA ILE A 114 4.78 7.30 -13.13
C ILE A 114 4.94 7.26 -14.65
N ASP A 115 6.11 6.88 -15.15
CA ASP A 115 6.39 6.76 -16.57
C ASP A 115 5.48 5.72 -17.22
N ARG A 116 5.21 4.59 -16.55
CA ARG A 116 4.31 3.53 -17.05
C ARG A 116 2.88 4.04 -17.25
N VAL A 117 2.32 4.77 -16.30
CA VAL A 117 0.97 5.35 -16.44
C VAL A 117 0.93 6.33 -17.61
N MET A 118 1.97 7.13 -17.80
CA MET A 118 2.09 8.07 -18.93
C MET A 118 2.19 7.32 -20.26
N GLU A 119 2.99 6.25 -20.33
CA GLU A 119 3.15 5.40 -21.52
C GLU A 119 1.84 4.70 -21.92
N LEU A 120 1.04 4.26 -20.94
CA LEU A 120 -0.27 3.63 -21.17
C LEU A 120 -1.36 4.63 -21.57
N GLY A 121 -1.11 5.93 -21.47
CA GLY A 121 -2.06 6.98 -21.83
C GLY A 121 -2.99 7.43 -20.71
N GLY A 122 -2.71 7.09 -19.45
CA GLY A 122 -3.39 7.64 -18.27
C GLY A 122 -3.90 6.60 -17.27
N ALA A 123 -4.64 7.12 -16.27
CA ALA A 123 -5.08 6.38 -15.09
C ALA A 123 -5.91 5.13 -15.43
N GLU A 124 -6.90 5.26 -16.32
CA GLU A 124 -7.81 4.17 -16.65
C GLU A 124 -7.09 3.00 -17.33
N ALA A 125 -6.18 3.27 -18.26
CA ALA A 125 -5.41 2.23 -18.94
C ALA A 125 -4.48 1.49 -17.96
N TRP A 126 -3.86 2.21 -17.02
CA TRP A 126 -3.05 1.61 -15.97
C TRP A 126 -3.88 0.78 -14.98
N LEU A 127 -5.07 1.24 -14.58
CA LEU A 127 -5.96 0.45 -13.74
C LEU A 127 -6.36 -0.86 -14.42
N ASN A 128 -6.73 -0.82 -15.70
CA ASN A 128 -7.06 -2.04 -16.47
C ASN A 128 -5.87 -3.01 -16.55
N GLU A 129 -4.64 -2.50 -16.70
CA GLU A 129 -3.42 -3.32 -16.63
C GLU A 129 -3.27 -3.98 -15.25
N GLN A 130 -3.46 -3.22 -14.17
CA GLN A 130 -3.35 -3.71 -12.80
C GLN A 130 -4.44 -4.75 -12.43
N PHE A 131 -5.68 -4.55 -12.89
CA PHE A 131 -6.76 -5.52 -12.69
C PHE A 131 -6.46 -6.87 -13.37
N ALA A 132 -5.84 -6.82 -14.55
CA ALA A 132 -5.44 -8.00 -15.32
C ALA A 132 -4.20 -8.73 -14.77
N MET A 133 -3.49 -8.15 -13.78
CA MET A 133 -2.29 -8.79 -13.24
C MET A 133 -2.63 -10.07 -12.47
N PRO A 134 -1.81 -11.13 -12.63
CA PRO A 134 -2.04 -12.39 -11.95
C PRO A 134 -1.91 -12.22 -10.45
N LEU A 135 -2.70 -13.00 -9.71
CA LEU A 135 -2.62 -13.05 -8.25
C LEU A 135 -1.24 -13.56 -7.81
N ARG A 136 -0.53 -12.76 -7.01
CA ARG A 136 0.73 -13.17 -6.37
C ARG A 136 0.48 -13.55 -4.90
N ARG A 137 0.31 -14.85 -4.65
CA ARG A 137 0.06 -15.40 -3.32
C ARG A 137 1.30 -15.34 -2.43
N GLN A 138 1.12 -14.91 -1.19
CA GLN A 138 2.15 -14.82 -0.17
C GLN A 138 2.41 -16.17 0.51
N LEU A 139 1.38 -17.01 0.69
CA LEU A 139 1.53 -18.27 1.42
C LEU A 139 2.64 -19.19 0.87
N PRO A 140 2.76 -19.41 -0.46
CA PRO A 140 3.86 -20.20 -1.03
C PRO A 140 5.24 -19.57 -0.79
N LEU A 141 5.32 -18.24 -0.85
CA LEU A 141 6.57 -17.50 -0.63
C LEU A 141 7.00 -17.56 0.83
N VAL A 142 6.04 -17.42 1.76
CA VAL A 142 6.27 -17.55 3.20
C VAL A 142 6.77 -18.95 3.51
N ARG A 143 6.12 -20.01 3.02
CA ARG A 143 6.59 -21.40 3.22
C ARG A 143 8.01 -21.61 2.69
N THR A 144 8.29 -21.12 1.49
CA THR A 144 9.63 -21.20 0.88
C THR A 144 10.68 -20.49 1.73
N LEU A 145 10.37 -19.30 2.24
CA LEU A 145 11.28 -18.53 3.08
C LEU A 145 11.51 -19.24 4.43
N SER A 146 10.45 -19.76 5.05
CA SER A 146 10.54 -20.44 6.34
C SER A 146 11.31 -21.75 6.28
N GLU A 147 11.18 -22.50 5.19
CA GLU A 147 12.00 -23.69 4.92
C GLU A 147 13.49 -23.34 4.88
N LYS A 148 13.85 -22.26 4.17
CA LYS A 148 15.24 -21.76 4.10
C LYS A 148 15.76 -21.30 5.47
N MET A 149 14.90 -20.67 6.26
CA MET A 149 15.24 -20.14 7.58
C MET A 149 15.21 -21.17 8.71
N CYS A 150 14.69 -22.39 8.47
CA CYS A 150 14.38 -23.37 9.53
C CYS A 150 13.41 -22.81 10.58
N ALA A 151 12.51 -21.91 10.15
CA ALA A 151 11.51 -21.26 11.00
C ALA A 151 10.18 -22.06 11.09
N LEU A 152 10.04 -23.11 10.27
CA LEU A 152 9.03 -24.14 10.46
C LEU A 152 9.75 -25.41 10.94
N PRO A 153 9.24 -26.11 11.97
CA PRO A 153 9.78 -27.42 12.30
C PRO A 153 9.59 -28.33 11.09
N TYR A 154 10.72 -28.82 10.56
CA TYR A 154 10.80 -29.72 9.41
C TYR A 154 9.87 -30.93 9.59
N PRO A 155 9.35 -31.55 8.50
CA PRO A 155 8.58 -32.78 8.60
C PRO A 155 9.48 -33.88 9.18
N ALA A 156 9.39 -34.11 10.49
CA ALA A 156 9.56 -35.48 10.95
C ALA A 156 8.44 -36.25 10.23
N SER A 157 8.77 -37.42 9.68
CA SER A 157 7.81 -38.37 9.11
C SER A 157 6.62 -38.70 10.02
N ASP A 158 6.65 -38.23 11.27
CA ASP A 158 5.67 -38.42 12.33
C ASP A 158 5.20 -37.10 12.98
N ALA A 159 5.72 -35.93 12.56
CA ALA A 159 5.23 -34.62 12.96
C ALA A 159 4.36 -34.09 11.83
N PRO A 160 3.03 -34.09 12.00
CA PRO A 160 2.16 -33.52 11.00
C PRO A 160 2.42 -32.01 10.90
N GLU A 161 1.98 -31.36 9.82
CA GLU A 161 2.16 -29.95 9.38
C GLU A 161 1.77 -28.85 10.42
N TYR A 162 1.86 -29.13 11.73
CA TYR A 162 0.92 -28.79 12.80
C TYR A 162 1.51 -27.84 13.85
N THR A 163 2.56 -27.09 13.50
CA THR A 163 3.06 -26.03 14.38
C THR A 163 3.27 -24.78 13.56
N ASP A 164 2.19 -24.01 13.46
CA ASP A 164 2.09 -22.67 12.85
C ASP A 164 2.82 -21.59 13.69
N THR A 165 3.84 -22.00 14.44
CA THR A 165 4.49 -21.19 15.45
C THR A 165 5.73 -20.49 14.95
N ASP A 166 5.75 -19.18 15.21
CA ASP A 166 6.92 -18.31 15.19
C ASP A 166 7.53 -18.00 13.81
N ASN A 167 6.67 -17.87 12.80
CA ASN A 167 7.06 -17.40 11.47
C ASN A 167 6.63 -15.94 11.18
N THR A 168 6.48 -15.14 12.23
CA THR A 168 6.07 -13.73 12.13
C THR A 168 7.05 -12.93 11.27
N PHE A 169 8.35 -13.18 11.44
CA PHE A 169 9.40 -12.59 10.61
C PHE A 169 9.18 -12.92 9.13
N GLY A 170 9.03 -14.20 8.78
CA GLY A 170 8.88 -14.64 7.40
C GLY A 170 7.65 -14.04 6.73
N ARG A 171 6.49 -14.03 7.41
CA ARG A 171 5.27 -13.38 6.91
C ARG A 171 5.47 -11.89 6.64
N ARG A 172 6.02 -11.15 7.61
CA ARG A 172 6.24 -9.69 7.46
C ARG A 172 7.25 -9.37 6.36
N GLN A 173 8.32 -10.17 6.23
CA GLN A 173 9.30 -10.02 5.16
C GLN A 173 8.70 -10.23 3.78
N ILE A 174 7.90 -11.30 3.60
CA ILE A 174 7.22 -11.53 2.32
C ILE A 174 6.23 -10.42 2.01
N TRP A 175 5.50 -9.92 3.01
CA TRP A 175 4.62 -8.76 2.80
C TRP A 175 5.39 -7.53 2.32
N TRP A 176 6.53 -7.21 2.95
CA TRP A 176 7.42 -6.13 2.50
C TRP A 176 7.94 -6.36 1.08
N GLU A 177 8.35 -7.59 0.73
CA GLU A 177 8.74 -7.94 -0.64
C GLU A 177 7.62 -7.66 -1.65
N GLN A 178 6.38 -8.05 -1.32
CA GLN A 178 5.25 -7.80 -2.23
C GLN A 178 4.97 -6.31 -2.43
N VAL A 179 4.99 -5.51 -1.37
CA VAL A 179 4.65 -4.07 -1.49
C VAL A 179 5.80 -3.25 -2.07
N LEU A 180 7.06 -3.68 -1.93
CA LEU A 180 8.23 -2.97 -2.47
C LEU A 180 8.57 -3.41 -3.89
N ASP A 181 8.60 -4.72 -4.16
CA ASP A 181 9.09 -5.28 -5.42
C ASP A 181 7.97 -5.80 -6.35
N GLY A 182 6.74 -5.96 -5.85
CA GLY A 182 5.62 -6.51 -6.61
C GLY A 182 5.05 -5.55 -7.66
N ASP A 183 4.66 -6.08 -8.82
CA ASP A 183 4.03 -5.32 -9.91
C ASP A 183 2.53 -5.07 -9.68
N ASP A 184 1.85 -5.95 -8.90
CA ASP A 184 0.40 -5.95 -8.61
C ASP A 184 0.00 -4.96 -7.52
N GLN A 185 0.60 -3.76 -7.54
CA GLN A 185 0.49 -2.74 -6.51
C GLN A 185 -0.94 -2.36 -6.16
N LEU A 186 -1.84 -2.27 -7.15
CA LEU A 186 -3.25 -1.97 -6.90
C LEU A 186 -3.91 -3.06 -6.05
N ARG A 187 -3.64 -4.33 -6.37
CA ARG A 187 -4.25 -5.47 -5.66
C ARG A 187 -3.78 -5.49 -4.20
N GLN A 188 -2.49 -5.28 -3.96
CA GLN A 188 -1.93 -5.17 -2.62
C GLN A 188 -2.52 -3.97 -1.85
N ARG A 189 -2.70 -2.82 -2.52
CA ARG A 189 -3.26 -1.61 -1.90
C ARG A 189 -4.74 -1.76 -1.54
N VAL A 190 -5.52 -2.46 -2.37
CA VAL A 190 -6.92 -2.79 -2.08
C VAL A 190 -7.01 -3.81 -0.96
N ALA A 191 -6.20 -4.87 -0.95
CA ALA A 191 -6.14 -5.83 0.16
C ALA A 191 -5.80 -5.16 1.49
N PHE A 192 -4.86 -4.19 1.49
CA PHE A 192 -4.56 -3.38 2.68
C PHE A 192 -5.72 -2.49 3.13
N SER A 193 -6.55 -2.01 2.19
CA SER A 193 -7.76 -1.27 2.55
C SER A 193 -8.84 -2.19 3.13
N LEU A 194 -8.99 -3.39 2.56
CA LEU A 194 -9.91 -4.42 3.03
C LEU A 194 -9.52 -4.99 4.39
N SER A 195 -8.23 -5.21 4.66
CA SER A 195 -7.75 -5.71 5.97
C SER A 195 -8.04 -4.74 7.12
N GLN A 196 -8.28 -3.47 6.78
CA GLN A 196 -8.64 -2.41 7.71
C GLN A 196 -10.15 -2.25 7.94
N ILE A 197 -10.95 -3.01 7.19
CA ILE A 197 -12.41 -3.12 7.33
C ILE A 197 -12.74 -4.50 7.92
N LEU A 198 -12.19 -5.56 7.32
CA LEU A 198 -12.35 -6.97 7.67
C LEU A 198 -11.18 -7.38 8.57
N VAL A 199 -11.20 -6.88 9.80
CA VAL A 199 -10.04 -6.90 10.70
C VAL A 199 -9.82 -8.27 11.33
N VAL A 200 -8.58 -8.77 11.23
CA VAL A 200 -7.99 -9.80 12.10
C VAL A 200 -6.64 -9.29 12.60
N SER A 201 -6.12 -9.84 13.70
CA SER A 201 -4.85 -9.38 14.26
C SER A 201 -4.00 -10.49 14.87
N ASP A 202 -2.70 -10.45 14.60
CA ASP A 202 -1.69 -11.27 15.27
C ASP A 202 -1.33 -10.74 16.67
N ILE A 203 -1.89 -9.58 17.07
CA ILE A 203 -1.82 -9.06 18.44
C ILE A 203 -2.94 -9.69 19.25
N GLY A 204 -2.64 -10.81 19.89
CA GLY A 204 -3.59 -11.54 20.75
C GLY A 204 -3.61 -13.02 20.42
N ASN A 205 -4.81 -13.57 20.22
CA ASN A 205 -5.02 -15.01 20.05
C ASN A 205 -4.50 -15.56 18.71
N LEU A 206 -4.30 -14.74 17.67
CA LEU A 206 -3.74 -15.21 16.39
C LEU A 206 -2.20 -15.15 16.30
N ASN A 207 -1.50 -14.83 17.39
CA ASN A 207 -0.04 -14.67 17.38
C ASN A 207 0.74 -15.95 16.95
N ASN A 208 0.11 -17.12 17.07
CA ASN A 208 0.66 -18.42 16.68
C ASN A 208 0.01 -19.01 15.42
N PHE A 209 -0.56 -18.17 14.56
CA PHE A 209 -1.28 -18.59 13.36
C PHE A 209 -0.70 -17.96 12.08
N GLN A 210 0.62 -17.94 11.92
CA GLN A 210 1.27 -17.12 10.90
C GLN A 210 0.97 -17.55 9.46
N LEU A 211 0.83 -18.85 9.19
CA LEU A 211 0.38 -19.39 7.91
C LEU A 211 -1.10 -19.08 7.67
N GLY A 212 -1.95 -19.24 8.68
CA GLY A 212 -3.36 -18.86 8.59
C GLY A 212 -3.55 -17.35 8.34
N MET A 213 -2.74 -16.51 8.98
CA MET A 213 -2.74 -15.05 8.76
C MET A 213 -2.23 -14.68 7.37
N THR A 214 -1.28 -15.45 6.83
CA THR A 214 -0.82 -15.29 5.45
C THR A 214 -1.91 -15.70 4.45
N ASP A 215 -2.62 -16.80 4.70
CA ASP A 215 -3.74 -17.26 3.88
C ASP A 215 -4.93 -16.29 3.93
N TYR A 216 -5.17 -15.65 5.09
CA TYR A 216 -6.17 -14.59 5.20
C TYR A 216 -5.83 -13.41 4.29
N TRP A 217 -4.55 -13.02 4.24
CA TRP A 217 -4.11 -11.99 3.30
C TRP A 217 -4.29 -12.42 1.84
N ASP A 218 -3.95 -13.67 1.50
CA ASP A 218 -4.18 -14.21 0.16
C ASP A 218 -5.66 -14.27 -0.22
N THR A 219 -6.54 -14.51 0.74
CA THR A 219 -8.01 -14.41 0.58
C THR A 219 -8.40 -12.98 0.21
N LEU A 220 -7.89 -11.97 0.92
CA LEU A 220 -8.15 -10.57 0.57
C LEU A 220 -7.61 -10.21 -0.83
N LEU A 221 -6.44 -10.71 -1.21
CA LEU A 221 -5.86 -10.49 -2.55
C LEU A 221 -6.69 -11.15 -3.66
N ALA A 222 -7.17 -12.37 -3.43
CA ALA A 222 -7.99 -13.11 -4.38
C ALA A 222 -9.34 -12.42 -4.64
N HIS A 223 -9.90 -11.79 -3.61
CA HIS A 223 -11.20 -11.11 -3.66
C HIS A 223 -11.11 -9.59 -3.89
N ALA A 224 -9.90 -9.01 -3.96
CA ALA A 224 -9.70 -7.56 -4.08
C ALA A 224 -10.46 -6.90 -5.24
N PHE A 225 -10.65 -7.63 -6.34
CA PHE A 225 -11.38 -7.19 -7.54
C PHE A 225 -12.60 -8.08 -7.84
N GLY A 226 -13.03 -8.90 -6.87
CA GLY A 226 -14.17 -9.81 -7.04
C GLY A 226 -15.48 -9.20 -6.57
N ASN A 227 -16.43 -10.05 -6.19
CA ASN A 227 -17.71 -9.60 -5.63
C ASN A 227 -17.65 -9.49 -4.09
N TYR A 228 -18.20 -8.42 -3.53
CA TYR A 228 -18.21 -8.21 -2.07
C TYR A 228 -18.98 -9.29 -1.31
N ARG A 229 -20.03 -9.88 -1.90
CA ARG A 229 -20.74 -11.00 -1.27
C ARG A 229 -19.84 -12.22 -1.13
N ASP A 230 -19.09 -12.56 -2.17
CA ASP A 230 -18.16 -13.68 -2.15
C ASP A 230 -17.02 -13.43 -1.14
N LEU A 231 -16.54 -12.19 -1.06
CA LEU A 231 -15.58 -11.77 -0.04
C LEU A 231 -16.13 -11.96 1.38
N LEU A 232 -17.37 -11.53 1.64
CA LEU A 232 -18.01 -11.74 2.96
C LEU A 232 -18.07 -13.22 3.30
N LYS A 233 -18.48 -14.09 2.37
CA LYS A 233 -18.51 -15.54 2.59
C LYS A 233 -17.12 -16.12 2.85
N ALA A 234 -16.12 -15.73 2.06
CA ALA A 234 -14.75 -16.19 2.24
C ALA A 234 -14.22 -15.80 3.63
N VAL A 235 -14.49 -14.57 4.08
CA VAL A 235 -14.13 -14.09 5.42
C VAL A 235 -14.91 -14.81 6.52
N THR A 236 -16.22 -15.01 6.36
CA THR A 236 -17.06 -15.76 7.32
C THR A 236 -16.52 -17.16 7.59
N LEU A 237 -16.07 -17.84 6.53
CA LEU A 237 -15.57 -19.20 6.62
C LEU A 237 -14.06 -19.27 6.91
N HIS A 238 -13.35 -18.15 6.95
CA HIS A 238 -11.90 -18.19 7.18
C HIS A 238 -11.59 -18.49 8.66
N PRO A 239 -10.73 -19.47 8.99
CA PRO A 239 -10.43 -19.84 10.37
C PRO A 239 -9.84 -18.69 11.20
N MET A 240 -9.03 -17.80 10.61
CA MET A 240 -8.54 -16.60 11.32
C MET A 240 -9.66 -15.67 11.78
N MET A 241 -10.67 -15.46 10.95
CA MET A 241 -11.83 -14.65 11.34
C MET A 241 -12.67 -15.39 12.40
N GLY A 242 -12.82 -16.70 12.24
CA GLY A 242 -13.56 -17.53 13.19
C GLY A 242 -12.94 -17.55 14.57
N GLU A 243 -11.61 -17.62 14.66
CA GLU A 243 -10.86 -17.55 15.92
C GLU A 243 -10.86 -16.11 16.47
N TRP A 244 -10.72 -15.09 15.61
CA TRP A 244 -10.72 -13.68 16.02
C TRP A 244 -12.03 -13.22 16.65
N LEU A 245 -13.16 -13.65 16.09
CA LEU A 245 -14.51 -13.23 16.51
C LEU A 245 -15.37 -14.37 17.05
N SER A 246 -14.73 -15.47 17.43
CA SER A 246 -15.36 -16.60 18.14
C SER A 246 -16.55 -17.24 17.40
N SER A 247 -16.60 -17.16 16.06
CA SER A 247 -17.57 -17.95 15.28
C SER A 247 -17.09 -19.40 15.09
N ILE A 248 -15.79 -19.65 15.19
CA ILE A 248 -15.27 -21.01 15.25
C ILE A 248 -15.65 -21.63 16.59
N ARG A 249 -16.17 -22.85 16.54
CA ARG A 249 -16.72 -23.56 17.70
C ARG A 249 -17.86 -22.83 18.42
N ASN A 250 -18.57 -21.94 17.72
CA ASN A 250 -19.81 -21.39 18.23
C ASN A 250 -20.89 -22.49 18.22
N ARG A 251 -21.62 -22.67 19.33
CA ARG A 251 -22.61 -23.75 19.50
C ARG A 251 -24.02 -23.20 19.55
N LYS A 252 -24.98 -23.99 19.08
CA LYS A 252 -26.41 -23.78 19.34
C LYS A 252 -26.70 -23.72 20.84
N GLU A 253 -27.85 -23.15 21.17
CA GLU A 253 -28.30 -23.02 22.56
C GLU A 253 -28.44 -24.38 23.25
N ASP A 254 -27.92 -24.47 24.48
CA ASP A 254 -28.17 -25.59 25.39
C ASP A 254 -28.48 -25.02 26.79
N PRO A 255 -29.77 -24.83 27.10
CA PRO A 255 -30.18 -24.25 28.38
C PRO A 255 -29.79 -25.11 29.58
N ALA A 256 -29.65 -26.43 29.42
CA ALA A 256 -29.30 -27.32 30.54
C ALA A 256 -27.85 -27.09 31.01
N ASN A 257 -26.97 -26.68 30.09
CA ASN A 257 -25.57 -26.39 30.35
C ASN A 257 -25.25 -24.88 30.35
N ASN A 258 -26.28 -24.01 30.26
CA ASN A 258 -26.14 -22.56 30.18
C ASN A 258 -25.23 -22.11 29.02
N ILE A 259 -25.37 -22.76 27.86
CA ILE A 259 -24.66 -22.41 26.63
C ILE A 259 -25.59 -21.58 25.75
N HIS A 260 -25.07 -20.45 25.26
CA HIS A 260 -25.74 -19.54 24.34
C HIS A 260 -24.83 -19.33 23.12
N PRO A 261 -25.39 -19.17 21.90
CA PRO A 261 -24.60 -18.78 20.73
C PRO A 261 -23.83 -17.47 20.96
N ASP A 262 -22.55 -17.45 20.59
CA ASP A 262 -21.69 -16.26 20.68
C ASP A 262 -22.13 -15.20 19.66
N GLU A 263 -22.35 -13.98 20.15
CA GLU A 263 -22.87 -12.85 19.37
C GLU A 263 -21.77 -12.01 18.71
N ASN A 264 -20.48 -12.24 18.99
CA ASN A 264 -19.38 -11.37 18.55
C ASN A 264 -19.34 -11.29 17.02
N TYR A 265 -19.14 -12.39 16.31
CA TYR A 265 -19.12 -12.37 14.85
C TYR A 265 -20.44 -11.82 14.24
N ALA A 266 -21.58 -12.18 14.81
CA ALA A 266 -22.90 -11.71 14.38
C ALA A 266 -23.02 -10.18 14.50
N ARG A 267 -22.46 -9.58 15.55
CA ARG A 267 -22.44 -8.13 15.73
C ARG A 267 -21.51 -7.46 14.74
N GLU A 268 -20.29 -7.98 14.58
CA GLU A 268 -19.27 -7.30 13.78
C GLU A 268 -19.51 -7.42 12.26
N ILE A 269 -20.06 -8.55 11.79
CA ILE A 269 -20.43 -8.68 10.38
C ILE A 269 -21.49 -7.65 9.98
N LEU A 270 -22.43 -7.33 10.87
CA LEU A 270 -23.42 -6.27 10.66
C LEU A 270 -22.80 -4.88 10.85
N GLN A 271 -22.16 -4.66 11.99
CA GLN A 271 -21.74 -3.34 12.44
C GLN A 271 -20.52 -2.79 11.69
N LEU A 272 -19.49 -3.60 11.50
CA LEU A 272 -18.20 -3.15 11.02
C LEU A 272 -17.98 -3.51 9.56
N PHE A 273 -18.51 -4.67 9.13
CA PHE A 273 -18.19 -5.22 7.82
C PHE A 273 -19.25 -4.93 6.75
N SER A 274 -20.48 -4.56 7.09
CA SER A 274 -21.53 -4.47 6.07
C SER A 274 -22.48 -3.26 6.17
N ILE A 275 -23.22 -3.11 7.26
CA ILE A 275 -24.37 -2.20 7.30
C ILE A 275 -24.22 -1.06 8.30
N GLY A 276 -23.30 -1.14 9.27
CA GLY A 276 -23.15 -0.10 10.27
C GLY A 276 -24.26 -0.10 11.32
N LEU A 277 -24.16 0.79 12.30
CA LEU A 277 -25.14 0.93 13.39
C LEU A 277 -26.42 1.67 12.98
N HIS A 278 -26.35 2.52 11.96
CA HIS A 278 -27.43 3.43 11.59
C HIS A 278 -27.67 3.43 10.10
N GLN A 279 -28.94 3.55 9.71
CA GLN A 279 -29.35 3.58 8.31
C GLN A 279 -28.75 4.79 7.59
N LEU A 280 -28.35 4.58 6.34
CA LEU A 280 -27.71 5.57 5.48
C LEU A 280 -28.57 5.89 4.26
N ASN A 281 -28.47 7.14 3.82
CA ASN A 281 -28.78 7.52 2.46
C ASN A 281 -27.65 7.07 1.52
N MET A 282 -27.91 7.07 0.22
CA MET A 282 -26.92 6.63 -0.78
C MET A 282 -25.65 7.48 -0.80
N ASP A 283 -25.78 8.73 -0.38
CA ASP A 283 -24.68 9.69 -0.20
C ASP A 283 -23.88 9.51 1.10
N GLY A 284 -24.17 8.44 1.87
CA GLY A 284 -23.49 8.13 3.12
C GLY A 284 -23.86 9.02 4.31
N THR A 285 -24.87 9.88 4.18
CA THR A 285 -25.45 10.64 5.29
C THR A 285 -26.43 9.79 6.10
N LEU A 286 -26.59 10.10 7.39
CA LEU A 286 -27.51 9.37 8.28
C LEU A 286 -28.96 9.62 7.88
N LYS A 287 -29.75 8.56 7.74
CA LYS A 287 -31.21 8.65 7.76
C LYS A 287 -31.67 8.98 9.18
N LYS A 288 -32.64 9.89 9.27
CA LYS A 288 -33.16 10.39 10.53
C LYS A 288 -34.67 10.18 10.60
N ASP A 289 -35.17 9.89 11.79
CA ASP A 289 -36.59 9.77 12.07
C ASP A 289 -37.29 11.15 12.09
N ALA A 290 -38.58 11.18 12.40
CA ALA A 290 -39.36 12.41 12.50
C ALA A 290 -38.86 13.38 13.60
N ASN A 291 -38.05 12.89 14.55
CA ASN A 291 -37.46 13.69 15.63
C ASN A 291 -36.02 14.14 15.31
N GLY A 292 -35.48 13.79 14.14
CA GLY A 292 -34.12 14.12 13.75
C GLY A 292 -33.04 13.18 14.33
N LEU A 293 -33.42 12.05 14.92
CA LEU A 293 -32.51 11.06 15.48
C LEU A 293 -32.11 10.01 14.43
N PRO A 294 -30.85 9.54 14.41
CA PRO A 294 -30.42 8.47 13.51
C PRO A 294 -31.26 7.19 13.70
N ILE A 295 -31.65 6.56 12.59
CA ILE A 295 -32.43 5.32 12.61
C ILE A 295 -31.47 4.13 12.74
N PRO A 296 -31.62 3.21 13.72
CA PRO A 296 -30.77 2.03 13.84
C PRO A 296 -31.00 1.04 12.68
N THR A 297 -29.98 0.27 12.32
CA THR A 297 -30.06 -0.78 11.28
C THR A 297 -30.62 -2.11 11.79
N TYR A 298 -30.38 -2.45 13.05
CA TYR A 298 -30.83 -3.69 13.69
C TYR A 298 -30.91 -3.52 15.22
N GLY A 299 -31.58 -4.45 15.89
CA GLY A 299 -31.67 -4.55 17.35
C GLY A 299 -30.99 -5.81 17.89
N GLN A 300 -31.15 -6.05 19.19
CA GLN A 300 -30.55 -7.22 19.86
C GLN A 300 -31.22 -8.54 19.46
N ALA A 301 -32.48 -8.52 19.03
CA ALA A 301 -33.17 -9.73 18.58
C ALA A 301 -32.53 -10.28 17.30
N GLU A 302 -32.25 -9.39 16.33
CA GLU A 302 -31.58 -9.77 15.09
C GLU A 302 -30.16 -10.28 15.37
N VAL A 303 -29.40 -9.64 16.29
CA VAL A 303 -28.05 -10.12 16.65
C VAL A 303 -28.09 -11.55 17.16
N LYS A 304 -29.05 -11.89 18.03
CA LYS A 304 -29.21 -13.27 18.54
C LYS A 304 -29.55 -14.26 17.45
N ASP A 305 -30.43 -13.90 16.52
CA ASP A 305 -30.78 -14.78 15.41
C ASP A 305 -29.64 -14.93 14.40
N PHE A 306 -28.84 -13.89 14.15
CA PHE A 306 -27.58 -14.02 13.41
C PHE A 306 -26.55 -14.88 14.16
N ALA A 307 -26.45 -14.76 15.49
CA ALA A 307 -25.55 -15.59 16.29
C ALA A 307 -25.89 -17.08 16.11
N ARG A 308 -27.19 -17.42 16.08
CA ARG A 308 -27.69 -18.77 15.78
C ARG A 308 -27.33 -19.25 14.38
N VAL A 309 -27.35 -18.37 13.36
CA VAL A 309 -26.88 -18.71 12.00
C VAL A 309 -25.43 -19.17 12.00
N PHE A 310 -24.56 -18.51 12.76
CA PHE A 310 -23.11 -18.79 12.74
C PHE A 310 -22.68 -19.88 13.72
N THR A 311 -23.59 -20.76 14.14
CA THR A 311 -23.29 -21.93 14.98
C THR A 311 -22.88 -23.15 14.15
N GLY A 312 -22.06 -24.02 14.72
CA GLY A 312 -21.68 -25.29 14.11
C GLY A 312 -20.51 -25.22 13.13
N LEU A 313 -19.64 -24.22 13.20
CA LEU A 313 -18.41 -24.16 12.41
C LEU A 313 -17.20 -24.68 13.19
N ILE A 314 -16.33 -25.47 12.55
CA ILE A 314 -15.07 -25.95 13.10
C ILE A 314 -13.91 -25.76 12.14
N TYR A 315 -12.69 -25.88 12.66
CA TYR A 315 -11.50 -26.04 11.83
C TYR A 315 -11.61 -27.22 10.87
N TYR A 316 -10.97 -27.10 9.71
CA TYR A 316 -10.72 -28.23 8.83
C TYR A 316 -9.63 -29.14 9.41
N TYR A 317 -9.82 -30.45 9.29
CA TYR A 317 -8.87 -31.50 9.68
C TYR A 317 -8.80 -32.54 8.56
N ASP A 318 -7.60 -33.00 8.21
CA ASP A 318 -7.43 -34.13 7.28
C ASP A 318 -7.91 -35.45 7.90
N ASN A 319 -7.70 -35.65 9.21
CA ASN A 319 -8.25 -36.80 9.93
C ASN A 319 -9.68 -36.48 10.40
N PRO A 320 -10.72 -37.16 9.87
CA PRO A 320 -12.10 -36.91 10.26
C PRO A 320 -12.40 -37.25 11.73
N ASP A 321 -11.66 -38.18 12.33
CA ASP A 321 -11.84 -38.56 13.75
C ASP A 321 -11.55 -37.39 14.71
N PHE A 322 -10.84 -36.36 14.23
CA PHE A 322 -10.47 -35.20 15.06
C PHE A 322 -11.63 -34.21 15.22
N ARG A 323 -12.71 -34.38 14.45
CA ARG A 323 -13.94 -33.56 14.55
C ARG A 323 -14.70 -33.83 15.84
N ASP A 324 -14.62 -35.06 16.36
CA ASP A 324 -15.32 -35.51 17.58
C ASP A 324 -14.66 -34.99 18.88
N GLU A 325 -13.42 -34.48 18.80
CA GLU A 325 -12.66 -33.93 19.95
C GLU A 325 -12.76 -32.39 20.04
N TRP A 326 -13.95 -31.89 19.73
CA TRP A 326 -14.36 -30.48 19.63
C TRP A 326 -13.84 -29.54 20.72
N GLU A 327 -13.74 -30.00 21.98
CA GLU A 327 -13.38 -29.14 23.12
C GLU A 327 -11.87 -28.95 23.31
N TRP A 328 -11.07 -29.88 22.81
CA TRP A 328 -9.66 -29.98 23.16
C TRP A 328 -8.72 -29.81 21.98
N ARG A 329 -9.24 -29.74 20.75
CA ARG A 329 -8.42 -29.71 19.53
C ARG A 329 -8.54 -28.42 18.72
N GLY A 330 -7.41 -27.73 18.55
CA GLY A 330 -7.18 -26.57 17.67
C GLY A 330 -5.92 -26.72 16.80
N PRO A 331 -5.26 -25.61 16.38
CA PRO A 331 -4.07 -25.65 15.50
C PRO A 331 -2.96 -26.56 16.05
N TRP A 332 -2.80 -26.61 17.37
CA TRP A 332 -1.81 -27.41 18.09
C TRP A 332 -2.04 -28.93 18.07
N SER A 333 -3.09 -29.39 17.37
CA SER A 333 -3.59 -30.77 17.50
C SER A 333 -4.22 -31.32 16.23
N GLY A 334 -4.05 -30.66 15.07
CA GLY A 334 -4.78 -31.11 13.89
C GLY A 334 -5.09 -30.10 12.83
N ALA A 335 -5.41 -28.88 13.24
CA ALA A 335 -6.22 -28.00 12.41
C ALA A 335 -5.40 -27.40 11.27
N ILE A 336 -5.96 -27.43 10.06
CA ILE A 336 -5.39 -26.73 8.92
C ILE A 336 -5.97 -25.32 8.86
N THR A 337 -5.14 -24.34 9.18
CA THR A 337 -5.52 -22.92 9.32
C THR A 337 -5.57 -22.16 8.00
N THR A 338 -5.26 -22.85 6.88
CA THR A 338 -5.29 -22.34 5.51
C THR A 338 -6.40 -22.98 4.67
N HIS A 339 -7.39 -23.58 5.34
CA HIS A 339 -8.59 -24.14 4.71
C HIS A 339 -9.82 -23.50 5.36
N PRO A 340 -10.92 -23.31 4.61
CA PRO A 340 -12.16 -22.83 5.18
C PRO A 340 -12.62 -23.72 6.34
N MET A 341 -13.24 -23.10 7.34
CA MET A 341 -14.00 -23.79 8.37
C MET A 341 -15.08 -24.66 7.73
N VAL A 342 -15.34 -25.80 8.36
CA VAL A 342 -16.32 -26.79 7.89
C VAL A 342 -17.45 -26.95 8.91
N PRO A 343 -18.66 -27.35 8.45
CA PRO A 343 -19.78 -27.52 9.35
C PRO A 343 -19.63 -28.79 10.21
N LEU A 344 -20.13 -28.68 11.44
CA LEU A 344 -20.44 -29.76 12.36
C LEU A 344 -21.92 -29.61 12.74
N GLU A 345 -22.78 -30.22 11.92
CA GLU A 345 -24.23 -29.96 11.89
C GLU A 345 -24.91 -30.26 13.23
N GLU A 346 -24.40 -31.19 14.05
CA GLU A 346 -24.96 -31.46 15.38
C GLU A 346 -24.90 -30.26 16.32
N ASN A 347 -23.98 -29.31 16.09
CA ASN A 347 -23.81 -28.09 16.88
C ASN A 347 -24.48 -26.87 16.25
N HIS A 348 -25.12 -27.02 15.08
CA HIS A 348 -25.87 -25.95 14.43
C HIS A 348 -27.30 -25.82 14.97
N ASP A 349 -27.74 -24.59 15.16
CA ASP A 349 -29.12 -24.27 15.48
C ASP A 349 -29.97 -24.41 14.21
N THR A 350 -30.92 -25.35 14.21
CA THR A 350 -31.78 -25.63 13.05
C THR A 350 -33.19 -25.04 13.20
N GLU A 351 -33.43 -24.24 14.23
CA GLU A 351 -34.71 -23.58 14.42
C GLU A 351 -34.83 -22.37 13.47
N ALA A 352 -36.06 -21.86 13.29
CA ALA A 352 -36.30 -20.70 12.45
C ALA A 352 -35.64 -19.43 13.03
N LYS A 353 -35.19 -18.52 12.16
CA LYS A 353 -34.44 -17.31 12.52
C LYS A 353 -35.02 -16.11 11.78
N THR A 354 -35.27 -15.01 12.49
CA THR A 354 -35.78 -13.75 11.91
C THR A 354 -34.66 -12.72 11.89
N LEU A 355 -34.21 -12.37 10.69
CA LEU A 355 -33.07 -11.50 10.46
C LEU A 355 -33.53 -10.09 10.08
N LEU A 356 -32.69 -9.37 9.33
CA LEU A 356 -32.94 -7.98 8.94
C LEU A 356 -34.27 -7.82 8.20
N ASP A 357 -34.95 -6.71 8.47
CA ASP A 357 -36.21 -6.32 7.84
C ASP A 357 -37.32 -7.38 7.91
N GLY A 358 -37.27 -8.25 8.93
CA GLY A 358 -38.25 -9.31 9.15
C GLY A 358 -38.12 -10.50 8.20
N GLN A 359 -37.00 -10.64 7.48
CA GLN A 359 -36.75 -11.80 6.64
C GLN A 359 -36.52 -13.05 7.49
N VAL A 360 -37.13 -14.17 7.12
CA VAL A 360 -37.11 -15.41 7.89
C VAL A 360 -36.31 -16.49 7.17
N ILE A 361 -35.33 -17.06 7.85
CA ILE A 361 -34.73 -18.34 7.47
C ILE A 361 -35.58 -19.45 8.11
N PRO A 362 -36.16 -20.38 7.32
CA PRO A 362 -37.02 -21.44 7.85
C PRO A 362 -36.21 -22.46 8.66
N ALA A 363 -36.90 -23.16 9.56
CA ALA A 363 -36.28 -24.26 10.32
C ALA A 363 -35.88 -25.44 9.41
N GLY A 364 -34.88 -26.21 9.85
CA GLY A 364 -34.39 -27.42 9.19
C GLY A 364 -33.31 -27.20 8.13
N GLY A 365 -32.76 -25.98 8.02
CA GLY A 365 -31.57 -25.69 7.22
C GLY A 365 -30.29 -26.32 7.78
N SER A 366 -29.24 -26.38 6.96
CA SER A 366 -27.88 -26.74 7.38
C SER A 366 -27.05 -25.50 7.70
N THR A 367 -25.92 -25.68 8.39
CA THR A 367 -25.01 -24.58 8.72
C THR A 367 -24.70 -23.71 7.50
N LEU A 368 -24.33 -24.32 6.38
CA LEU A 368 -23.93 -23.58 5.19
C LEU A 368 -25.12 -22.94 4.46
N SER A 369 -26.30 -23.56 4.43
CA SER A 369 -27.46 -22.94 3.80
C SER A 369 -27.95 -21.71 4.56
N ASP A 370 -27.91 -21.77 5.89
CA ASP A 370 -28.31 -20.66 6.75
C ASP A 370 -27.32 -19.51 6.66
N ILE A 371 -26.01 -19.80 6.65
CA ILE A 371 -24.96 -18.80 6.41
C ILE A 371 -25.16 -18.14 5.05
N ASP A 372 -25.39 -18.92 3.98
CA ASP A 372 -25.59 -18.36 2.65
C ASP A 372 -26.82 -17.43 2.62
N ALA A 373 -27.96 -17.87 3.14
CA ALA A 373 -29.17 -17.05 3.20
C ALA A 373 -28.96 -15.76 4.03
N ALA A 374 -28.28 -15.85 5.17
CA ALA A 374 -27.98 -14.69 6.00
C ALA A 374 -27.04 -13.69 5.32
N LEU A 375 -26.02 -14.18 4.61
CA LEU A 375 -25.12 -13.33 3.84
C LEU A 375 -25.83 -12.67 2.65
N ASP A 376 -26.78 -13.35 2.01
CA ASP A 376 -27.64 -12.75 0.97
C ASP A 376 -28.52 -11.63 1.54
N ILE A 377 -29.10 -11.84 2.73
CA ILE A 377 -29.89 -10.82 3.43
C ILE A 377 -29.02 -9.60 3.75
N ILE A 378 -27.83 -9.81 4.32
CA ILE A 378 -26.88 -8.73 4.63
C ILE A 378 -26.49 -7.98 3.35
N PHE A 379 -26.03 -8.69 2.32
CA PHE A 379 -25.53 -8.09 1.08
C PHE A 379 -26.57 -7.25 0.34
N ASN A 380 -27.83 -7.68 0.38
CA ASN A 380 -28.94 -6.97 -0.26
C ASN A 380 -29.48 -5.80 0.58
N HIS A 381 -29.05 -5.66 1.83
CA HIS A 381 -29.47 -4.54 2.68
C HIS A 381 -29.03 -3.19 2.07
N PRO A 382 -29.90 -2.15 2.06
CA PRO A 382 -29.64 -0.88 1.37
C PRO A 382 -28.47 -0.07 1.95
N ASN A 383 -28.01 -0.37 3.17
CA ASN A 383 -26.82 0.29 3.73
C ASN A 383 -25.50 -0.21 3.17
N VAL A 384 -25.41 -1.43 2.62
CA VAL A 384 -24.11 -1.99 2.22
C VAL A 384 -23.38 -1.09 1.20
N PRO A 385 -24.04 -0.62 0.12
CA PRO A 385 -23.37 0.22 -0.87
C PRO A 385 -22.75 1.50 -0.29
N PRO A 386 -23.49 2.40 0.41
CA PRO A 386 -22.90 3.62 0.96
C PRO A 386 -21.91 3.36 2.10
N PHE A 387 -22.14 2.32 2.91
CA PHE A 387 -21.27 1.99 4.04
C PHE A 387 -19.89 1.54 3.58
N VAL A 388 -19.83 0.55 2.69
CA VAL A 388 -18.57 0.00 2.17
C VAL A 388 -17.84 1.03 1.32
N SER A 389 -18.56 1.73 0.43
CA SER A 389 -17.98 2.76 -0.44
C SER A 389 -17.30 3.87 0.35
N LYS A 390 -17.95 4.40 1.39
CA LYS A 390 -17.37 5.45 2.24
C LYS A 390 -16.09 4.98 2.93
N GLN A 391 -16.07 3.77 3.47
CA GLN A 391 -14.88 3.24 4.14
C GLN A 391 -13.71 3.04 3.17
N LEU A 392 -13.95 2.48 1.98
CA LEU A 392 -12.92 2.30 0.97
C LEU A 392 -12.34 3.64 0.50
N ILE A 393 -13.19 4.65 0.27
CA ILE A 393 -12.74 6.01 -0.06
C ILE A 393 -11.87 6.58 1.07
N GLN A 394 -12.27 6.39 2.34
CA GLN A 394 -11.47 6.83 3.49
C GLN A 394 -10.10 6.15 3.57
N ARG A 395 -10.03 4.85 3.28
CA ARG A 395 -8.75 4.12 3.31
C ARG A 395 -7.83 4.50 2.16
N MET A 396 -8.38 4.75 0.96
CA MET A 396 -7.59 4.96 -0.25
C MET A 396 -7.30 6.44 -0.60
N VAL A 397 -8.26 7.34 -0.39
CA VAL A 397 -8.25 8.68 -1.01
C VAL A 397 -8.27 9.80 0.03
N THR A 398 -9.33 9.93 0.83
CA THR A 398 -9.50 11.08 1.74
C THR A 398 -10.38 10.74 2.95
N SER A 399 -10.04 11.29 4.12
CA SER A 399 -10.81 11.07 5.35
C SER A 399 -12.22 11.65 5.30
N ASN A 400 -12.46 12.69 4.47
CA ASN A 400 -13.72 13.44 4.41
C ASN A 400 -14.28 13.54 2.98
N PRO A 401 -14.69 12.42 2.35
CA PRO A 401 -15.29 12.49 1.03
C PRO A 401 -16.62 13.25 1.04
N SER A 402 -16.92 13.99 -0.01
CA SER A 402 -18.23 14.63 -0.13
C SER A 402 -19.36 13.59 -0.23
N PRO A 403 -20.59 13.93 0.21
CA PRO A 403 -21.75 13.04 0.02
C PRO A 403 -21.96 12.65 -1.44
N ALA A 404 -21.72 13.58 -2.38
CA ALA A 404 -21.84 13.30 -3.81
C ALA A 404 -20.81 12.29 -4.32
N TYR A 405 -19.60 12.28 -3.76
CA TYR A 405 -18.59 11.27 -4.09
C TYR A 405 -18.99 9.89 -3.56
N VAL A 406 -19.44 9.82 -2.30
CA VAL A 406 -19.97 8.56 -1.75
C VAL A 406 -21.15 8.04 -2.56
N GLU A 407 -22.08 8.92 -2.96
CA GLU A 407 -23.25 8.54 -3.76
C GLU A 407 -22.88 7.91 -5.10
N ARG A 408 -21.96 8.52 -5.85
CA ARG A 408 -21.52 7.98 -7.16
C ARG A 408 -20.90 6.60 -7.03
N VAL A 409 -20.03 6.41 -6.04
CA VAL A 409 -19.38 5.11 -5.81
C VAL A 409 -20.38 4.07 -5.29
N ALA A 410 -21.27 4.47 -4.38
CA ALA A 410 -22.32 3.60 -3.87
C ALA A 410 -23.26 3.14 -4.99
N GLN A 411 -23.58 4.01 -5.96
CA GLN A 411 -24.41 3.64 -7.12
C GLN A 411 -23.74 2.56 -7.96
N VAL A 412 -22.41 2.66 -8.19
CA VAL A 412 -21.63 1.62 -8.87
C VAL A 412 -21.59 0.32 -8.06
N PHE A 413 -21.50 0.40 -6.73
CA PHE A 413 -21.61 -0.79 -5.89
C PHE A 413 -23.01 -1.42 -6.02
N ALA A 414 -24.08 -0.62 -6.08
CA ALA A 414 -25.44 -1.13 -6.21
C ALA A 414 -25.69 -1.81 -7.57
N ASP A 415 -25.08 -1.29 -8.63
CA ASP A 415 -25.10 -1.81 -9.99
C ASP A 415 -23.89 -1.26 -10.77
N ASN A 416 -22.99 -2.15 -11.23
CA ASN A 416 -21.81 -1.78 -12.01
C ASN A 416 -22.12 -1.28 -13.45
N GLY A 417 -23.40 -1.18 -13.82
CA GLY A 417 -23.87 -0.83 -15.15
C GLY A 417 -24.27 -2.05 -16.00
N ASN A 418 -24.01 -3.26 -15.50
CA ASN A 418 -24.40 -4.52 -16.12
C ASN A 418 -25.41 -5.32 -15.29
N GLY A 419 -26.01 -4.71 -14.25
CA GLY A 419 -26.93 -5.37 -13.33
C GLY A 419 -26.23 -6.19 -12.25
N GLU A 420 -24.92 -6.04 -12.07
CA GLU A 420 -24.16 -6.74 -11.05
C GLU A 420 -23.87 -5.83 -9.86
N ARG A 421 -24.38 -6.22 -8.69
CA ARG A 421 -24.15 -5.57 -7.41
C ARG A 421 -22.84 -6.07 -6.80
N GLY A 422 -22.10 -5.20 -6.14
CA GLY A 422 -20.96 -5.56 -5.30
C GLY A 422 -19.66 -5.87 -6.05
N ASP A 423 -19.58 -5.56 -7.34
CA ASP A 423 -18.36 -5.66 -8.16
C ASP A 423 -17.29 -4.69 -7.64
N LEU A 424 -16.28 -5.22 -6.95
CA LEU A 424 -15.21 -4.42 -6.37
C LEU A 424 -14.26 -3.85 -7.42
N GLU A 425 -14.07 -4.49 -8.58
CA GLU A 425 -13.28 -3.91 -9.65
C GLU A 425 -13.89 -2.58 -10.11
N ALA A 426 -15.20 -2.59 -10.39
CA ALA A 426 -15.94 -1.39 -10.79
C ALA A 426 -15.95 -0.33 -9.68
N VAL A 427 -16.12 -0.72 -8.42
CA VAL A 427 -16.11 0.19 -7.27
C VAL A 427 -14.73 0.84 -7.09
N ILE A 428 -13.64 0.08 -7.13
CA ILE A 428 -12.28 0.61 -7.01
C ILE A 428 -11.96 1.56 -8.17
N LYS A 429 -12.38 1.22 -9.40
CA LYS A 429 -12.25 2.10 -10.56
C LYS A 429 -13.02 3.41 -10.35
N ALA A 430 -14.27 3.34 -9.86
CA ALA A 430 -15.08 4.51 -9.57
C ALA A 430 -14.46 5.41 -8.50
N ILE A 431 -13.88 4.84 -7.44
CA ILE A 431 -13.14 5.57 -6.40
C ILE A 431 -11.94 6.31 -7.02
N LEU A 432 -11.06 5.59 -7.70
CA LEU A 432 -9.78 6.17 -8.13
C LEU A 432 -9.92 7.16 -9.28
N LEU A 433 -10.95 7.02 -10.12
CA LEU A 433 -11.22 7.92 -11.26
C LEU A 433 -12.20 9.05 -10.94
N ASP A 434 -12.75 9.10 -9.72
CA ASP A 434 -13.74 10.13 -9.37
C ASP A 434 -13.18 11.56 -9.53
N PRO A 435 -13.97 12.53 -10.04
CA PRO A 435 -13.53 13.92 -10.16
C PRO A 435 -13.03 14.55 -8.85
N GLU A 436 -13.55 14.15 -7.69
CA GLU A 436 -13.04 14.62 -6.39
C GLU A 436 -11.64 14.08 -6.13
N ALA A 437 -11.43 12.78 -6.39
CA ALA A 437 -10.12 12.13 -6.28
C ALA A 437 -9.11 12.63 -7.31
N ARG A 438 -9.55 13.12 -8.49
CA ARG A 438 -8.71 13.54 -9.62
C ARG A 438 -8.59 15.05 -9.85
N HIS A 439 -9.51 15.90 -9.37
CA HIS A 439 -9.52 17.32 -9.74
C HIS A 439 -9.83 18.29 -8.59
N ALA A 440 -10.46 17.86 -7.49
CA ALA A 440 -10.91 18.78 -6.43
C ALA A 440 -9.84 19.17 -5.37
N HIS A 441 -8.67 18.52 -5.39
CA HIS A 441 -7.62 18.65 -4.36
C HIS A 441 -6.91 20.03 -4.23
N PRO A 442 -6.76 20.90 -5.26
CA PRO A 442 -6.09 22.19 -5.08
C PRO A 442 -6.98 23.26 -4.44
N ALA A 443 -8.30 23.03 -4.41
CA ALA A 443 -9.30 24.05 -4.05
C ALA A 443 -9.98 23.81 -2.68
N SER A 444 -9.87 22.61 -2.11
CA SER A 444 -10.53 22.25 -0.85
C SER A 444 -9.52 22.07 0.29
N GLY A 445 -9.64 22.90 1.33
CA GLY A 445 -8.83 22.78 2.55
C GLY A 445 -9.09 21.52 3.37
N ASN A 446 -10.14 20.75 3.05
CA ASN A 446 -10.60 19.58 3.81
C ASN A 446 -10.29 18.25 3.10
N PHE A 447 -9.61 18.28 1.96
CA PHE A 447 -9.29 17.09 1.16
C PHE A 447 -7.96 16.47 1.57
N GLY A 448 -7.90 15.13 1.47
CA GLY A 448 -6.75 14.30 1.81
C GLY A 448 -6.93 13.50 3.09
N LYS A 449 -5.86 12.85 3.53
CA LYS A 449 -5.75 12.10 4.79
C LYS A 449 -4.31 12.14 5.31
N LEU A 450 -4.11 11.89 6.60
CA LEU A 450 -2.75 11.69 7.11
C LEU A 450 -2.19 10.39 6.52
N ARG A 451 -0.96 10.43 6.00
CA ARG A 451 -0.27 9.25 5.50
C ARG A 451 0.06 8.32 6.66
N GLU A 452 -0.49 7.12 6.58
CA GLU A 452 -0.31 6.07 7.58
C GLU A 452 1.17 5.67 7.73
N PRO A 453 1.64 5.26 8.93
CA PRO A 453 3.04 4.91 9.15
C PRO A 453 3.60 3.90 8.14
N LEU A 454 2.89 2.80 7.85
CA LEU A 454 3.32 1.81 6.84
C LEU A 454 3.51 2.45 5.44
N LEU A 455 2.63 3.38 5.07
CA LEU A 455 2.71 4.09 3.80
C LEU A 455 3.85 5.11 3.75
N ARG A 456 4.24 5.69 4.89
CA ARG A 456 5.40 6.59 4.95
C ARG A 456 6.70 5.85 4.64
N PHE A 457 6.86 4.64 5.18
CA PHE A 457 8.06 3.83 4.96
C PHE A 457 8.07 3.17 3.58
N SER A 458 6.98 2.51 3.18
CA SER A 458 6.90 1.94 1.83
C SER A 458 7.07 2.98 0.73
N HIS A 459 6.49 4.18 0.88
CA HIS A 459 6.68 5.24 -0.11
C HIS A 459 8.15 5.66 -0.21
N LEU A 460 8.82 5.85 0.93
CA LEU A 460 10.24 6.18 0.96
C LEU A 460 11.09 5.09 0.30
N TRP A 461 10.87 3.82 0.67
CA TRP A 461 11.66 2.69 0.16
C TRP A 461 11.42 2.41 -1.31
N ARG A 462 10.18 2.58 -1.80
CA ARG A 462 9.87 2.45 -3.23
C ARG A 462 10.44 3.60 -4.05
N ALA A 463 10.39 4.83 -3.52
CA ALA A 463 10.85 6.01 -4.24
C ALA A 463 12.36 5.98 -4.53
N PHE A 464 13.15 5.41 -3.61
CA PHE A 464 14.61 5.46 -3.65
C PHE A 464 15.29 4.09 -3.76
N GLY A 465 14.54 3.00 -3.62
CA GLY A 465 15.12 1.66 -3.59
C GLY A 465 15.69 1.29 -2.22
N LEU A 466 15.53 0.01 -1.87
CA LEU A 466 16.00 -0.57 -0.64
C LEU A 466 16.56 -1.97 -0.97
N PRO A 467 17.89 -2.15 -1.06
CA PRO A 467 18.46 -3.45 -1.41
C PRO A 467 18.18 -4.51 -0.34
N LYS A 468 17.73 -5.71 -0.77
CA LYS A 468 17.69 -6.89 0.09
C LYS A 468 19.10 -7.38 0.45
N LYS A 469 19.21 -8.12 1.54
CA LYS A 469 20.46 -8.68 2.03
C LYS A 469 20.42 -10.19 2.05
N THR A 470 21.49 -10.79 1.54
CA THR A 470 21.71 -12.23 1.57
C THR A 470 22.08 -12.66 2.98
N ARG A 471 21.30 -13.57 3.54
CA ARG A 471 21.51 -14.17 4.86
C ARG A 471 21.68 -15.67 4.71
N SER A 472 22.42 -16.27 5.63
CA SER A 472 22.65 -17.70 5.73
C SER A 472 22.50 -18.15 7.17
N GLY A 473 21.96 -19.34 7.38
CA GLY A 473 21.80 -19.94 8.70
C GLY A 473 20.38 -19.88 9.25
N SER A 474 20.14 -20.71 10.26
CA SER A 474 18.86 -20.84 10.97
C SER A 474 18.60 -19.64 11.89
N LEU A 475 17.36 -19.13 11.93
CA LEU A 475 16.91 -18.24 13.01
C LEU A 475 16.41 -19.03 14.23
N GLY A 476 16.16 -20.33 14.10
CA GLY A 476 15.81 -21.22 15.20
C GLY A 476 17.03 -21.90 15.84
N GLU A 477 16.92 -22.27 17.13
CA GLU A 477 17.96 -22.99 17.89
C GLU A 477 18.25 -24.42 17.37
N GLN A 478 17.46 -24.94 16.44
CA GLN A 478 17.59 -26.31 15.96
C GLN A 478 18.67 -26.46 14.88
N SER A 479 19.71 -27.25 15.19
CA SER A 479 20.91 -27.46 14.38
C SER A 479 20.75 -28.42 13.19
N SER A 480 19.52 -28.87 12.89
CA SER A 480 19.23 -29.89 11.87
C SER A 480 18.56 -29.38 10.59
N CYS A 481 18.16 -28.11 10.50
CA CYS A 481 17.68 -27.49 9.26
C CYS A 481 18.25 -26.07 9.05
N GLY A 482 17.95 -25.47 7.89
CA GLY A 482 18.53 -24.19 7.47
C GLY A 482 19.69 -24.41 6.51
N GLN A 483 19.35 -24.81 5.27
CA GLN A 483 20.31 -24.93 4.19
C GLN A 483 20.02 -23.90 3.11
N GLY A 484 20.99 -23.02 2.87
CA GLY A 484 20.97 -22.11 1.74
C GLY A 484 20.85 -20.64 2.12
N ASN A 485 21.13 -19.81 1.12
CA ASN A 485 21.03 -18.37 1.23
C ASN A 485 19.59 -17.93 0.95
N TYR A 486 19.12 -16.93 1.69
CA TYR A 486 17.85 -16.24 1.44
C TYR A 486 18.07 -14.74 1.44
N GLU A 487 17.19 -14.01 0.74
CA GLU A 487 17.23 -12.54 0.65
C GLU A 487 16.06 -11.95 1.40
N VAL A 488 16.31 -10.96 2.24
CA VAL A 488 15.31 -10.27 3.07
C VAL A 488 15.66 -8.79 3.21
N TYR A 489 14.69 -7.95 3.58
CA TYR A 489 14.98 -6.59 4.03
C TYR A 489 15.48 -6.66 5.47
N TRP A 490 16.79 -6.67 5.62
CA TRP A 490 17.44 -6.86 6.91
C TRP A 490 17.61 -5.51 7.59
N ILE A 491 16.66 -5.12 8.44
CA ILE A 491 16.65 -3.85 9.15
C ILE A 491 16.46 -4.15 10.64
N TRP A 492 17.37 -3.67 11.50
CA TRP A 492 17.40 -4.10 12.92
C TRP A 492 16.08 -3.86 13.67
N TRP A 493 15.35 -2.80 13.32
CA TRP A 493 14.14 -2.36 14.03
C TRP A 493 12.85 -2.82 13.35
N LEU A 494 12.93 -3.49 12.20
CA LEU A 494 11.73 -3.88 11.43
C LEU A 494 10.86 -4.91 12.18
N ASP A 495 11.46 -5.79 12.97
CA ASP A 495 10.70 -6.72 13.82
C ASP A 495 9.97 -6.01 14.96
N SER A 496 10.38 -4.77 15.24
CA SER A 496 9.76 -3.90 16.21
C SER A 496 8.88 -2.82 15.58
N PHE A 497 8.53 -2.95 14.30
CA PHE A 497 7.83 -1.90 13.53
C PHE A 497 6.56 -1.40 14.22
N LEU A 498 5.73 -2.30 14.78
CA LEU A 498 4.53 -1.92 15.54
C LEU A 498 4.87 -1.03 16.75
N ARG A 499 5.92 -1.36 17.51
CA ARG A 499 6.34 -0.60 18.69
C ARG A 499 6.83 0.80 18.29
N GLU A 500 7.62 0.87 17.23
CA GLU A 500 8.23 2.13 16.78
C GLU A 500 7.21 3.07 16.11
N THR A 501 6.15 2.53 15.51
CA THR A 501 5.28 3.30 14.60
C THR A 501 3.79 3.30 14.96
N GLY A 502 3.35 2.40 15.83
CA GLY A 502 1.95 2.26 16.22
C GLY A 502 1.07 1.55 15.17
N GLN A 503 1.64 1.07 14.06
CA GLN A 503 0.94 0.31 13.03
C GLN A 503 1.83 -0.81 12.48
N ASP A 504 1.28 -1.98 12.18
CA ASP A 504 1.99 -3.06 11.48
C ASP A 504 1.00 -3.90 10.65
N ILE A 505 1.48 -4.73 9.74
CA ILE A 505 0.63 -5.56 8.91
C ILE A 505 -0.11 -6.62 9.74
N LEU A 506 -1.45 -6.54 9.70
CA LEU A 506 -2.34 -7.39 10.49
C LEU A 506 -2.02 -7.35 12.00
N GLY A 507 -1.56 -6.20 12.50
CA GLY A 507 -1.21 -5.98 13.91
C GLY A 507 -2.18 -5.05 14.65
N ALA A 508 -3.46 -5.05 14.28
CA ALA A 508 -4.45 -4.15 14.86
C ALA A 508 -4.66 -4.41 16.37
N PRO A 509 -4.78 -3.37 17.22
CA PRO A 509 -4.93 -3.55 18.67
C PRO A 509 -6.32 -4.05 19.09
N SER A 510 -7.32 -4.00 18.20
CA SER A 510 -8.68 -4.47 18.45
C SER A 510 -9.43 -4.73 17.15
N VAL A 511 -10.65 -5.27 17.25
CA VAL A 511 -11.57 -5.43 16.11
C VAL A 511 -11.91 -4.09 15.42
N PHE A 512 -11.77 -2.96 16.12
CA PHE A 512 -11.98 -1.63 15.56
C PHE A 512 -10.79 -1.09 14.75
N ASN A 513 -9.83 -1.95 14.42
CA ASN A 513 -8.58 -1.61 13.72
C ASN A 513 -7.65 -0.68 14.56
N PHE A 514 -6.62 -0.11 13.95
CA PHE A 514 -5.71 0.88 14.55
C PHE A 514 -6.41 2.18 14.93
N TYR A 515 -7.44 2.56 14.18
CA TYR A 515 -8.16 3.81 14.35
C TYR A 515 -9.61 3.68 13.87
N GLN A 516 -10.51 4.44 14.50
CA GLN A 516 -11.93 4.43 14.17
C GLN A 516 -12.21 5.29 12.92
N PRO A 517 -13.06 4.83 11.98
CA PRO A 517 -13.41 5.60 10.78
C PRO A 517 -14.06 6.97 11.07
N GLY A 518 -14.63 7.13 12.26
CA GLY A 518 -15.25 8.37 12.75
C GLY A 518 -14.40 9.19 13.71
N PHE A 519 -13.13 8.82 13.97
CA PHE A 519 -12.31 9.55 14.91
C PHE A 519 -12.07 10.99 14.43
N SER A 520 -12.31 11.94 15.34
CA SER A 520 -12.12 13.37 15.10
C SER A 520 -11.32 13.96 16.25
N PRO A 521 -10.07 14.42 16.02
CA PRO A 521 -9.30 15.09 17.06
C PRO A 521 -9.96 16.42 17.46
N SER A 522 -9.89 16.74 18.76
CA SER A 522 -10.36 18.02 19.31
C SER A 522 -9.67 19.20 18.61
N GLY A 523 -10.38 20.34 18.54
CA GLY A 523 -9.86 21.56 17.93
C GLY A 523 -10.44 21.83 16.54
N PRO A 524 -9.65 22.36 15.58
CA PRO A 524 -10.17 22.81 14.28
C PRO A 524 -10.90 21.74 13.47
N VAL A 525 -10.46 20.48 13.52
CA VAL A 525 -11.07 19.36 12.79
C VAL A 525 -12.48 19.07 13.34
N ALA A 526 -12.60 18.81 14.64
CA ALA A 526 -13.90 18.61 15.30
C ALA A 526 -14.82 19.83 15.17
N SER A 527 -14.28 21.05 15.28
CA SER A 527 -15.06 22.30 15.16
C SER A 527 -15.64 22.49 13.76
N ALA A 528 -14.99 21.93 12.74
CA ALA A 528 -15.48 21.91 11.36
C ALA A 528 -16.40 20.72 11.06
N GLY A 529 -16.67 19.84 12.03
CA GLY A 529 -17.47 18.62 11.84
C GLY A 529 -16.80 17.58 10.94
N LEU A 530 -15.47 17.64 10.82
CA LEU A 530 -14.68 16.72 10.01
C LEU A 530 -14.13 15.57 10.86
N VAL A 531 -13.71 14.50 10.20
CA VAL A 531 -12.98 13.39 10.82
C VAL A 531 -11.54 13.35 10.32
N ALA A 532 -10.65 12.77 11.12
CA ALA A 532 -9.26 12.53 10.73
C ALA A 532 -8.78 11.21 11.36
N PRO A 533 -9.28 10.05 10.87
CA PRO A 533 -9.11 8.76 11.52
C PRO A 533 -7.66 8.42 11.88
N GLU A 534 -6.77 8.60 10.92
CA GLU A 534 -5.35 8.26 11.05
C GLU A 534 -4.63 9.07 12.14
N PHE A 535 -5.16 10.22 12.59
CA PHE A 535 -4.60 10.97 13.71
C PHE A 535 -4.77 10.26 15.06
N GLN A 536 -5.63 9.25 15.18
CA GLN A 536 -5.80 8.51 16.43
C GLN A 536 -4.52 7.78 16.85
N ILE A 537 -3.68 7.41 15.88
CA ILE A 537 -2.36 6.79 16.10
C ILE A 537 -1.19 7.77 15.91
N ALA A 538 -1.46 9.08 15.83
CA ALA A 538 -0.42 10.11 15.73
C ALA A 538 0.00 10.64 17.11
N SER A 539 0.36 9.73 18.02
CA SER A 539 0.85 10.09 19.36
C SER A 539 2.28 10.65 19.31
N GLU A 540 2.68 11.46 20.30
CA GLU A 540 4.04 12.01 20.39
C GLU A 540 5.12 10.92 20.35
N SER A 541 4.87 9.79 21.03
CA SER A 541 5.79 8.64 21.06
C SER A 541 5.97 8.03 19.67
N TRP A 542 4.88 7.73 18.97
CA TRP A 542 4.97 7.10 17.63
C TRP A 542 5.45 8.07 16.56
N LEU A 543 5.06 9.35 16.63
CA LEU A 543 5.59 10.36 15.71
C LEU A 543 7.11 10.51 15.87
N THR A 544 7.61 10.51 17.11
CA THR A 544 9.05 10.53 17.40
C THR A 544 9.75 9.26 16.91
N GLY A 545 9.16 8.08 17.15
CA GLY A 545 9.67 6.79 16.68
C GLY A 545 9.75 6.73 15.15
N ILE A 546 8.69 7.11 14.44
CA ILE A 546 8.67 7.17 12.97
C ILE A 546 9.75 8.12 12.45
N ALA A 547 9.82 9.35 12.98
CA ALA A 547 10.82 10.32 12.55
C ALA A 547 12.26 9.82 12.80
N SER A 548 12.50 9.16 13.94
CA SER A 548 13.81 8.60 14.30
C SER A 548 14.21 7.45 13.39
N SER A 549 13.29 6.51 13.13
CA SER A 549 13.53 5.36 12.25
C SER A 549 13.69 5.75 10.79
N MET A 550 12.93 6.73 10.30
CA MET A 550 13.12 7.31 8.96
C MET A 550 14.47 8.05 8.88
N ASN A 551 14.81 8.86 9.88
CA ASN A 551 16.11 9.54 9.93
C ASN A 551 17.27 8.55 9.91
N TRP A 552 17.19 7.46 10.69
CA TRP A 552 18.20 6.42 10.66
C TRP A 552 18.37 5.85 9.25
N GLN A 553 17.28 5.45 8.58
CA GLN A 553 17.36 4.89 7.24
C GLN A 553 17.92 5.86 6.19
N ILE A 554 17.54 7.14 6.29
CA ILE A 554 18.03 8.17 5.38
C ILE A 554 19.53 8.41 5.62
N GLN A 555 19.97 8.44 6.87
CA GLN A 555 21.34 8.83 7.23
C GLN A 555 22.32 7.66 7.30
N ALA A 556 21.87 6.40 7.30
CA ALA A 556 22.74 5.24 7.49
C ALA A 556 23.88 5.15 6.46
N SER A 557 23.65 5.59 5.23
CA SER A 557 24.67 5.60 4.17
C SER A 557 25.85 6.56 4.45
N LEU A 558 25.79 7.40 5.49
CA LEU A 558 26.93 8.22 5.95
C LEU A 558 28.10 7.38 6.45
N TRP A 559 27.79 6.21 7.00
CA TRP A 559 28.73 5.40 7.77
C TRP A 559 29.20 4.17 7.00
N VAL A 560 28.97 4.18 5.69
CA VAL A 560 29.08 3.01 4.83
C VAL A 560 29.80 3.40 3.54
N ASP A 561 30.91 2.72 3.24
CA ASP A 561 31.68 2.94 2.02
C ASP A 561 31.03 2.25 0.81
N ASP A 562 30.51 1.04 1.01
CA ASP A 562 29.78 0.26 0.00
C ASP A 562 28.47 -0.27 0.59
N ILE A 563 27.35 0.22 0.05
CA ILE A 563 26.02 -0.17 0.50
C ILE A 563 25.72 -1.63 0.19
N ASP A 564 26.35 -2.24 -0.81
CA ASP A 564 26.13 -3.62 -1.20
C ASP A 564 26.79 -4.58 -0.18
N GLU A 565 27.95 -4.19 0.38
CA GLU A 565 28.67 -4.93 1.42
C GLU A 565 28.13 -4.70 2.85
N TYR A 566 27.35 -3.64 3.06
CA TYR A 566 26.78 -3.35 4.38
C TYR A 566 25.77 -4.41 4.82
N GLU A 567 25.77 -4.76 6.11
CA GLU A 567 24.95 -5.87 6.61
C GLU A 567 23.44 -5.55 6.66
N TRP A 568 23.07 -4.27 6.75
CA TRP A 568 21.67 -3.82 6.86
C TRP A 568 21.15 -3.27 5.52
N SER A 569 19.88 -3.50 5.23
CA SER A 569 19.17 -2.83 4.13
C SER A 569 19.00 -1.34 4.48
N ILE A 570 19.56 -0.49 3.63
CA ILE A 570 19.52 0.98 3.73
C ILE A 570 19.17 1.57 2.36
N LEU A 571 18.71 2.83 2.31
CA LEU A 571 18.30 3.46 1.05
C LEU A 571 19.45 3.51 0.03
N ASP A 572 19.14 3.17 -1.23
CA ASP A 572 20.08 3.28 -2.35
C ASP A 572 19.98 4.65 -3.02
N LEU A 573 20.76 5.62 -2.53
CA LEU A 573 20.74 6.99 -3.06
C LEU A 573 21.78 7.21 -4.16
N ARG A 574 22.33 6.16 -4.77
CA ARG A 574 23.39 6.29 -5.80
C ARG A 574 22.91 7.07 -7.03
N ASP A 575 21.66 6.89 -7.42
CA ASP A 575 21.07 7.59 -8.57
C ASP A 575 20.75 9.07 -8.27
N GLU A 576 20.36 9.38 -7.03
CA GLU A 576 20.08 10.75 -6.59
C GLU A 576 21.33 11.55 -6.24
N ALA A 577 22.39 10.90 -5.73
CA ALA A 577 23.59 11.57 -5.20
C ALA A 577 24.19 12.62 -6.15
N PRO A 578 24.35 12.39 -7.47
CA PRO A 578 24.87 13.40 -8.40
C PRO A 578 24.04 14.70 -8.45
N TRP A 579 22.75 14.64 -8.09
CA TRP A 579 21.85 15.80 -8.15
C TRP A 579 21.96 16.70 -6.93
N GLY A 580 22.71 16.32 -5.90
CA GLY A 580 23.02 17.19 -4.75
C GLY A 580 23.74 18.48 -5.15
N ALA A 581 24.48 18.47 -6.26
CA ALA A 581 25.09 19.66 -6.83
C ALA A 581 24.06 20.65 -7.43
N SER A 582 22.83 20.20 -7.68
CA SER A 582 21.75 20.94 -8.33
C SER A 582 20.45 20.91 -7.51
N PRO A 583 20.36 21.64 -6.38
CA PRO A 583 19.17 21.64 -5.52
C PRO A 583 17.85 21.94 -6.25
N GLU A 584 17.89 22.78 -7.28
CA GLU A 584 16.71 23.13 -8.09
C GLU A 584 16.11 21.90 -8.81
N TYR A 585 16.97 21.04 -9.36
CA TYR A 585 16.55 19.81 -10.04
C TYR A 585 16.07 18.77 -9.03
N LEU A 586 16.82 18.62 -7.93
CA LEU A 586 16.49 17.71 -6.83
C LEU A 586 15.09 18.01 -6.27
N LEU A 587 14.83 19.27 -5.93
CA LEU A 587 13.53 19.69 -5.37
C LEU A 587 12.38 19.50 -6.36
N LYS A 588 12.63 19.69 -7.66
CA LYS A 588 11.61 19.45 -8.69
C LYS A 588 11.26 17.97 -8.78
N ARG A 589 12.25 17.08 -8.74
CA ARG A 589 12.00 15.63 -8.73
C ARG A 589 11.29 15.21 -7.45
N PHE A 590 11.75 15.65 -6.28
CA PHE A 590 11.15 15.26 -5.01
C PHE A 590 9.75 15.85 -4.82
N ASN A 591 9.48 17.03 -5.38
CA ASN A 591 8.13 17.55 -5.46
C ASN A 591 7.20 16.57 -6.19
N LEU A 592 7.64 16.02 -7.33
CA LEU A 592 6.85 15.03 -8.04
C LEU A 592 6.74 13.70 -7.27
N LEU A 593 7.88 13.14 -6.87
CA LEU A 593 7.96 11.78 -6.36
C LEU A 593 7.44 11.62 -4.93
N LEU A 594 7.63 12.63 -4.06
CA LEU A 594 7.22 12.57 -2.65
C LEU A 594 5.96 13.39 -2.36
N LEU A 595 5.74 14.48 -3.10
CA LEU A 595 4.67 15.44 -2.81
C LEU A 595 3.58 15.53 -3.89
N ASN A 596 3.65 14.71 -4.94
CA ASN A 596 2.68 14.73 -6.04
C ASN A 596 2.49 16.14 -6.65
N GLY A 597 3.57 16.91 -6.75
CA GLY A 597 3.57 18.28 -7.28
C GLY A 597 3.07 19.36 -6.31
N GLN A 598 2.81 19.04 -5.04
CA GLN A 598 2.15 19.94 -4.07
C GLN A 598 3.10 20.80 -3.25
N MET A 599 4.41 20.78 -3.53
CA MET A 599 5.37 21.67 -2.87
C MET A 599 4.95 23.12 -3.06
N THR A 600 4.71 23.80 -1.95
CA THR A 600 4.34 25.22 -1.99
C THR A 600 5.53 26.07 -2.38
N ALA A 601 5.29 27.26 -2.94
CA ALA A 601 6.37 28.19 -3.27
C ALA A 601 7.21 28.58 -2.04
N ALA A 602 6.58 28.68 -0.87
CA ALA A 602 7.26 28.97 0.40
C ALA A 602 8.17 27.81 0.84
N GLU A 603 7.65 26.57 0.80
CA GLU A 603 8.43 25.37 1.12
C GLU A 603 9.61 25.20 0.14
N TYR A 604 9.36 25.33 -1.17
CA TYR A 604 10.41 25.30 -2.19
C TYR A 604 11.51 26.31 -1.89
N LYS A 605 11.15 27.58 -1.62
CA LYS A 605 12.12 28.65 -1.34
C LYS A 605 12.94 28.37 -0.09
N ALA A 606 12.30 27.86 0.97
CA ALA A 606 12.96 27.53 2.22
C ALA A 606 13.98 26.39 2.03
N LEU A 607 13.58 25.31 1.35
CA LEU A 607 14.46 24.18 1.05
C LEU A 607 15.57 24.58 0.10
N GLU A 608 15.28 25.29 -0.99
CA GLU A 608 16.28 25.78 -1.95
C GLU A 608 17.36 26.61 -1.24
N THR A 609 16.95 27.52 -0.36
CA THR A 609 17.88 28.36 0.42
C THR A 609 18.74 27.51 1.35
N HIS A 610 18.14 26.54 2.05
CA HIS A 610 18.86 25.65 2.95
C HIS A 610 19.87 24.77 2.20
N LEU A 611 19.43 24.08 1.15
CA LEU A 611 20.26 23.17 0.36
C LEU A 611 21.40 23.90 -0.35
N ASN A 612 21.16 25.11 -0.88
CA ASN A 612 22.23 25.94 -1.45
C ASN A 612 23.27 26.42 -0.43
N ARG A 613 22.93 26.47 0.86
CA ARG A 613 23.86 26.82 1.94
C ARG A 613 24.75 25.64 2.34
N VAL A 614 24.22 24.42 2.27
CA VAL A 614 24.94 23.19 2.66
C VAL A 614 25.64 22.51 1.49
N LYS A 615 25.29 22.82 0.22
CA LYS A 615 25.96 22.30 -0.97
C LYS A 615 27.44 22.71 -1.05
N ASN A 616 28.27 21.84 -1.59
CA ASN A 616 29.69 22.07 -1.86
C ASN A 616 30.14 21.19 -3.04
N ASP A 617 31.26 21.51 -3.69
CA ASP A 617 31.74 20.91 -4.95
C ASP A 617 32.35 19.50 -4.80
N SER A 618 32.05 18.77 -3.72
CA SER A 618 32.58 17.41 -3.48
C SER A 618 31.45 16.37 -3.49
N ASP A 619 31.65 15.25 -4.20
CA ASP A 619 30.65 14.19 -4.37
C ASP A 619 30.11 13.63 -3.05
N ALA A 620 30.97 13.43 -2.04
CA ALA A 620 30.56 12.98 -0.71
C ALA A 620 29.53 13.91 -0.04
N LYS A 621 29.61 15.23 -0.30
CA LYS A 621 28.65 16.22 0.22
C LYS A 621 27.41 16.38 -0.64
N ASN A 622 27.43 15.95 -1.91
CA ASN A 622 26.22 15.93 -2.73
C ASN A 622 25.22 14.90 -2.19
N ALA A 623 25.70 13.75 -1.70
CA ALA A 623 24.85 12.78 -0.99
C ALA A 623 24.27 13.34 0.32
N ASP A 624 25.00 14.20 1.06
CA ASP A 624 24.46 14.90 2.24
C ASP A 624 23.28 15.79 1.87
N VAL A 625 23.41 16.59 0.81
CA VAL A 625 22.33 17.48 0.32
C VAL A 625 21.07 16.68 -0.03
N VAL A 626 21.22 15.52 -0.68
CA VAL A 626 20.11 14.62 -1.00
C VAL A 626 19.42 14.12 0.26
N ARG A 627 20.18 13.61 1.23
CA ARG A 627 19.65 13.10 2.50
C ARG A 627 18.92 14.18 3.30
N ASP A 628 19.49 15.38 3.39
CA ASP A 628 18.86 16.53 4.06
C ASP A 628 17.53 16.90 3.39
N ALA A 629 17.50 16.94 2.05
CA ALA A 629 16.28 17.22 1.30
C ALA A 629 15.19 16.16 1.58
N ILE A 630 15.54 14.86 1.54
CA ILE A 630 14.59 13.78 1.84
C ILE A 630 14.08 13.91 3.27
N LEU A 631 14.97 14.05 4.27
CA LEU A 631 14.62 14.12 5.68
C LEU A 631 13.65 15.27 5.99
N LEU A 632 13.90 16.46 5.45
CA LEU A 632 13.05 17.62 5.64
C LEU A 632 11.68 17.43 4.98
N LEU A 633 11.65 16.84 3.78
CA LEU A 633 10.41 16.61 3.04
C LEU A 633 9.52 15.55 3.69
N VAL A 634 10.07 14.39 4.07
CA VAL A 634 9.25 13.29 4.63
C VAL A 634 8.69 13.57 6.04
N ASN A 635 9.10 14.69 6.64
CA ASN A 635 8.56 15.22 7.88
C ASN A 635 7.77 16.53 7.68
N SER A 636 7.61 17.00 6.44
CA SER A 636 6.85 18.22 6.15
C SER A 636 5.34 17.95 6.13
N PRO A 637 4.49 18.94 6.49
CA PRO A 637 3.04 18.80 6.38
C PRO A 637 2.54 18.45 4.98
N ASN A 638 3.22 18.91 3.93
CA ASN A 638 2.85 18.62 2.55
C ASN A 638 3.16 17.18 2.14
N TYR A 639 4.14 16.54 2.79
CA TYR A 639 4.29 15.09 2.67
C TYR A 639 3.25 14.38 3.54
N LEU A 640 3.17 14.71 4.82
CA LEU A 640 2.36 13.98 5.79
C LEU A 640 0.88 13.92 5.41
N ILE A 641 0.33 14.98 4.81
CA ILE A 641 -1.04 14.97 4.29
C ILE A 641 -1.02 14.47 2.85
N GLN A 642 -1.46 13.23 2.67
CA GLN A 642 -1.71 12.63 1.37
C GLN A 642 -2.94 13.29 0.72
N LYS A 643 -2.73 14.02 -0.37
CA LYS A 643 -3.78 14.59 -1.22
C LYS A 643 -3.65 14.07 -2.63
#